data_AF-A0A1I4E0P6-F1
#
_entry.id   AF-A0A1I4E0P6-F1
#
_cell.length_a   1.000
_cell.length_b   1.000
_cell.length_c   1.000
_cell.angle_alpha   90.00
_cell.angle_beta   90.00
_cell.angle_gamma   90.00
#
_symmetry.space_group_name_H-M   'P 1'
#
loop_
_entity.id
_entity.type
_entity.pdbx_description
1 polymer ?
#
loop_
_entity_poly.entity_id
_entity_poly.type
_entity_poly.pdbx_seq_one_letter_code
_entity_poly.pdbx_strand_id
1 'polypeptide(L)'
;MATIKGTSANNSLTGTTSDDFLYGFEGNDTLDGGAGKDLMDGGSGNDVYYVDNQGDSIVETSQLASEIDKVYSSITWSLSAAGNENIERLALTGTSAIDGTGNALDNLIDGNSAANNVYGMAGDDILNGNSGDDTLVGGTGNDTLNGGSGNDTLNGADPASASDESDTLTGGTGNDTYVVDSAEDVIVETSTLSTEIDTVQSSTSWVLGSNLENLRLNGTQSSFGVGNELDNAITGNSANNVLSGAAGADQLTGAAGNDTLNGGLGNDALSGGEGNDLLDGGSGNDVMEGGLGNDTYIVDSLSDSVLEDGTTTTEIDTVIVKGNINWQLGLNVENLTLYGSLAINGTGNERNNLIIGSSGNNLLSGALGNDTLNGGRGQDTLDGGAGNDTYVVDDIGDTLIETATSSSEIDTVISSLDWTLNTTAQANIENLTLSGDALTATGNAKANRLTGNSSDNTLSGLAGNDRLDGGAGSDLLIGGAGNDTYVVDDAGDVIDESSTSTSEIDTVESSITWTLGTNLEKLTLTGSTAISGYGNQLANTLTGNTGNNRLSGQLGNDTLDGGSGNDTLDGGAGTDRMIGGAGNDTYYLDTLNDVVVETGTAKTEIDTVKIALSYTLGSNLENLVLMGSAAINGTGNALDNTLTGNSAANILTGGDGSDRLDGGRGNDTLQGGLGNDTYVVDSTSDTLIETAQSTNTDPIVVSKTTPVTAEIDTVEAWLDWTLGTNLENLTLMGTDMLEGRGNELANVITGNAADNLLFGMGGNDRLIGGGGADVMDGGSGNDTYVVDSIGDVVTETNSSSLEVDTIESAISWTLSEANVENLTLTGSTGISGYGNALSNTIVGNTGANLLGGLGGNDILQGLAGNDTLNGGAGNDTLGGDAGKDVLNGGDGTDFMEGGDDNDVLNGGKGIDTMNGGKGADLYIVDSTNDTVTETIVSTLVSELDTVESTITYTLTGNVENLTLKGSLNINGTGNDLNNTIIGNSLNNNLDGRSGADLLQGGDGNDTLMGGDGKDILTGGNGNDLFNFDALSEMSLTNTTWDVITDFVRGSDKIDLSTLDADTASTATNEAFTSVIDSATAFTTAGQLKVTSGVLYGNTDADSTAEFAIALTGITSLSTGDFVL
;
A
#
# COMPACT_ATOMS: atom_id res chain seq x y z
N MET A 1 66.10 -37.42 62.91
CA MET A 1 66.94 -36.32 62.40
C MET A 1 68.41 -36.58 62.60
N ALA A 2 68.83 -37.64 61.94
CA ALA A 2 70.18 -37.86 61.45
C ALA A 2 70.35 -37.15 60.10
N THR A 3 71.56 -36.65 59.85
CA THR A 3 71.99 -36.25 58.52
C THR A 3 73.02 -37.28 58.06
N ILE A 4 72.66 -38.05 57.04
CA ILE A 4 73.45 -39.16 56.51
C ILE A 4 73.97 -38.70 55.15
N LYS A 5 75.29 -38.63 55.01
CA LYS A 5 75.96 -38.14 53.79
C LYS A 5 76.82 -39.23 53.17
N GLY A 6 76.65 -39.43 51.88
CA GLY A 6 77.45 -40.29 51.04
C GLY A 6 78.82 -39.69 50.67
N THR A 7 79.39 -40.26 49.62
CA THR A 7 80.67 -39.97 48.98
C THR A 7 80.44 -39.86 47.48
N SER A 8 81.47 -39.49 46.70
CA SER A 8 81.39 -39.49 45.23
C SER A 8 81.46 -40.89 44.59
N ALA A 9 80.89 -41.91 45.22
CA ALA A 9 80.88 -43.29 44.77
C ALA A 9 79.57 -43.93 45.22
N ASN A 10 79.08 -44.92 44.47
CA ASN A 10 77.82 -45.62 44.77
C ASN A 10 77.67 -46.00 46.25
N ASN A 11 76.58 -45.55 46.85
CA ASN A 11 76.28 -45.66 48.26
C ASN A 11 74.92 -46.32 48.50
N SER A 12 74.78 -46.89 49.69
CA SER A 12 73.48 -47.36 50.20
C SER A 12 73.28 -46.70 51.55
N LEU A 13 72.33 -45.80 51.62
CA LEU A 13 72.03 -44.94 52.75
C LEU A 13 70.65 -45.35 53.28
N THR A 14 70.57 -45.65 54.58
CA THR A 14 69.32 -46.02 55.24
C THR A 14 69.11 -45.12 56.45
N GLY A 15 67.96 -44.46 56.49
CA GLY A 15 67.50 -43.64 57.59
C GLY A 15 67.05 -44.45 58.80
N THR A 16 66.58 -43.74 59.80
CA THR A 16 66.13 -44.27 61.08
C THR A 16 64.60 -44.31 61.11
N THR A 17 63.99 -44.24 62.30
CA THR A 17 62.54 -44.16 62.45
C THR A 17 62.09 -42.72 62.77
N SER A 18 62.80 -41.71 62.29
CA SER A 18 62.59 -40.29 62.57
C SER A 18 62.96 -39.47 61.34
N ASP A 19 62.37 -38.29 61.15
CA ASP A 19 62.66 -37.39 60.02
C ASP A 19 64.17 -37.16 59.81
N ASP A 20 64.75 -37.67 58.73
CA ASP A 20 66.16 -37.72 58.41
C ASP A 20 66.47 -37.01 57.08
N PHE A 21 67.75 -36.65 56.90
CA PHE A 21 68.26 -36.04 55.66
C PHE A 21 69.34 -36.95 55.06
N LEU A 22 69.09 -37.54 53.90
CA LEU A 22 70.01 -38.41 53.17
C LEU A 22 70.54 -37.66 51.94
N TYR A 23 71.87 -37.60 51.78
CA TYR A 23 72.54 -36.96 50.63
C TYR A 23 73.50 -37.95 49.95
N GLY A 24 73.26 -38.34 48.70
CA GLY A 24 74.10 -39.26 47.91
C GLY A 24 75.36 -38.59 47.34
N PHE A 25 75.19 -37.46 46.66
CA PHE A 25 76.18 -36.72 45.88
C PHE A 25 76.45 -37.31 44.48
N GLU A 26 77.67 -37.74 44.15
CA GLU A 26 77.97 -38.31 42.82
C GLU A 26 78.03 -39.84 42.93
N GLY A 27 77.42 -40.56 41.99
CA GLY A 27 77.42 -42.02 41.96
C GLY A 27 76.01 -42.58 41.87
N ASN A 28 75.87 -43.88 41.63
CA ASN A 28 74.56 -44.53 41.61
C ASN A 28 74.21 -44.99 43.03
N ASP A 29 73.42 -44.20 43.73
CA ASP A 29 73.13 -44.33 45.13
C ASP A 29 71.76 -44.99 45.38
N THR A 30 71.61 -45.57 46.56
CA THR A 30 70.34 -46.13 47.03
C THR A 30 70.00 -45.49 48.36
N LEU A 31 68.92 -44.71 48.41
CA LEU A 31 68.46 -43.95 49.55
C LEU A 31 67.14 -44.55 50.05
N ASP A 32 67.14 -45.00 51.29
CA ASP A 32 65.97 -45.52 51.98
C ASP A 32 65.73 -44.67 53.22
N GLY A 33 64.65 -43.87 53.23
CA GLY A 33 64.33 -42.98 54.34
C GLY A 33 64.06 -43.73 55.65
N GLY A 34 63.61 -44.98 55.57
CA GLY A 34 62.96 -45.65 56.67
C GLY A 34 61.68 -44.91 57.10
N ALA A 35 61.19 -45.19 58.30
CA ALA A 35 59.96 -44.55 58.77
C ALA A 35 60.22 -43.11 59.24
N GLY A 36 59.58 -42.11 58.67
CA GLY A 36 59.81 -40.72 59.08
C GLY A 36 59.17 -39.74 58.11
N LYS A 37 59.51 -38.45 58.18
CA LYS A 37 59.35 -37.54 57.04
C LYS A 37 60.73 -37.22 56.52
N ASP A 38 61.17 -37.95 55.51
CA ASP A 38 62.58 -37.97 55.14
C ASP A 38 62.83 -37.13 53.86
N LEU A 39 63.97 -36.43 53.81
CA LEU A 39 64.45 -35.77 52.60
C LEU A 39 65.59 -36.59 52.03
N MET A 40 65.42 -37.07 50.81
CA MET A 40 66.41 -37.87 50.08
C MET A 40 66.89 -37.09 48.84
N ASP A 41 68.16 -36.73 48.82
CA ASP A 41 68.83 -36.00 47.73
C ASP A 41 69.88 -36.93 47.12
N GLY A 42 69.60 -37.51 45.95
CA GLY A 42 70.47 -38.49 45.29
C GLY A 42 71.71 -37.82 44.72
N GLY A 43 71.50 -36.83 43.85
CA GLY A 43 72.55 -35.93 43.40
C GLY A 43 72.82 -36.08 41.91
N SER A 44 73.81 -36.87 41.49
CA SER A 44 74.05 -37.17 40.08
C SER A 44 74.48 -38.63 39.94
N GLY A 45 73.82 -39.36 39.05
CA GLY A 45 74.00 -40.78 38.84
C GLY A 45 72.65 -41.41 38.55
N ASN A 46 72.59 -42.75 38.58
CA ASN A 46 71.31 -43.46 38.53
C ASN A 46 70.95 -43.91 39.94
N ASP A 47 70.06 -43.17 40.59
CA ASP A 47 69.73 -43.27 41.99
C ASP A 47 68.42 -44.04 42.22
N VAL A 48 68.34 -44.70 43.38
CA VAL A 48 67.18 -45.49 43.80
C VAL A 48 66.67 -44.99 45.14
N TYR A 49 65.40 -44.65 45.21
CA TYR A 49 64.73 -44.10 46.38
C TYR A 49 63.69 -45.08 46.91
N TYR A 50 63.63 -45.30 48.22
CA TYR A 50 62.56 -46.04 48.89
C TYR A 50 61.73 -45.07 49.73
N VAL A 51 60.44 -44.96 49.41
CA VAL A 51 59.48 -44.10 50.09
C VAL A 51 58.40 -44.93 50.77
N ASP A 52 58.17 -44.67 52.06
CA ASP A 52 57.19 -45.40 52.88
C ASP A 52 56.27 -44.48 53.69
N ASN A 53 56.52 -43.18 53.66
CA ASN A 53 55.72 -42.18 54.37
C ASN A 53 55.30 -41.02 53.46
N GLN A 54 54.06 -40.57 53.60
CA GLN A 54 53.51 -39.47 52.80
C GLN A 54 54.27 -38.15 52.98
N GLY A 55 55.02 -38.00 54.08
CA GLY A 55 55.84 -36.82 54.32
C GLY A 55 57.26 -36.90 53.76
N ASP A 56 57.64 -37.98 53.08
CA ASP A 56 58.92 -38.09 52.40
C ASP A 56 58.99 -37.13 51.21
N SER A 57 60.20 -36.69 50.87
CA SER A 57 60.48 -35.80 49.74
C SER A 57 61.80 -36.19 49.10
N ILE A 58 61.82 -36.17 47.76
CA ILE A 58 63.03 -36.41 46.99
C ILE A 58 63.48 -35.08 46.38
N VAL A 59 64.78 -34.91 46.25
CA VAL A 59 65.39 -33.79 45.53
C VAL A 59 66.34 -34.39 44.51
N GLU A 60 65.97 -34.29 43.24
CA GLU A 60 66.82 -34.69 42.13
C GLU A 60 67.19 -33.46 41.30
N THR A 61 68.48 -33.14 41.22
CA THR A 61 68.96 -31.89 40.60
C THR A 61 69.75 -32.13 39.31
N SER A 62 70.13 -33.37 39.03
CA SER A 62 70.74 -33.71 37.76
C SER A 62 69.70 -33.83 36.65
N GLN A 63 70.08 -33.45 35.43
CA GLN A 63 69.22 -33.48 34.24
C GLN A 63 69.95 -34.12 33.06
N LEU A 64 70.90 -35.01 33.34
CA LEU A 64 71.58 -35.73 32.27
C LEU A 64 70.64 -36.80 31.74
N ALA A 65 70.20 -36.69 30.49
CA ALA A 65 69.33 -37.69 29.84
C ALA A 65 69.91 -39.13 29.76
N SER A 66 71.12 -39.38 30.25
CA SER A 66 71.70 -40.72 30.40
C SER A 66 71.47 -41.34 31.78
N GLU A 67 71.07 -40.53 32.76
CA GLU A 67 70.71 -40.96 34.10
C GLU A 67 69.27 -41.46 34.10
N ILE A 68 68.99 -42.44 34.96
CA ILE A 68 67.67 -43.05 35.08
C ILE A 68 67.46 -43.34 36.55
N ASP A 69 66.59 -42.58 37.17
CA ASP A 69 66.32 -42.62 38.60
C ASP A 69 65.03 -43.39 38.89
N LYS A 70 64.99 -44.08 40.03
CA LYS A 70 63.88 -44.97 40.38
C LYS A 70 63.37 -44.80 41.79
N VAL A 71 62.06 -44.68 41.94
CA VAL A 71 61.36 -44.72 43.21
C VAL A 71 60.69 -46.08 43.40
N TYR A 72 60.92 -46.71 44.55
CA TYR A 72 60.10 -47.78 45.10
C TYR A 72 59.19 -47.21 46.18
N SER A 73 57.88 -47.25 45.95
CA SER A 73 56.89 -46.71 46.90
C SER A 73 56.04 -47.82 47.51
N SER A 74 55.81 -47.77 48.81
CA SER A 74 54.81 -48.62 49.49
C SER A 74 53.50 -47.87 49.81
N ILE A 75 53.38 -46.65 49.32
CA ILE A 75 52.24 -45.73 49.45
C ILE A 75 51.86 -45.15 48.08
N THR A 76 50.73 -44.45 47.99
CA THR A 76 50.44 -43.65 46.80
C THR A 76 51.53 -42.60 46.59
N TRP A 77 52.07 -42.50 45.39
CA TRP A 77 53.21 -41.63 45.11
C TRP A 77 53.10 -40.93 43.76
N SER A 78 53.65 -39.71 43.70
CA SER A 78 53.64 -38.87 42.51
C SER A 78 55.04 -38.31 42.21
N LEU A 79 55.49 -38.53 40.98
CA LEU A 79 56.72 -37.96 40.43
C LEU A 79 56.51 -36.50 39.97
N SER A 80 55.27 -36.03 39.83
CA SER A 80 54.99 -34.62 39.49
C SER A 80 55.09 -33.65 40.68
N ALA A 81 55.37 -34.16 41.89
CA ALA A 81 55.63 -33.33 43.06
C ALA A 81 56.96 -32.58 42.94
N ALA A 82 57.01 -31.36 43.50
CA ALA A 82 58.21 -30.52 43.43
C ALA A 82 59.43 -31.19 44.06
N GLY A 83 60.51 -31.34 43.29
CA GLY A 83 61.73 -32.08 43.64
C GLY A 83 61.89 -33.43 42.94
N ASN A 84 60.81 -33.97 42.35
CA ASN A 84 60.77 -35.28 41.70
C ASN A 84 60.74 -35.19 40.16
N GLU A 85 60.85 -33.99 39.59
CA GLU A 85 60.60 -33.72 38.16
C GLU A 85 61.63 -34.36 37.21
N ASN A 86 62.76 -34.84 37.74
CA ASN A 86 63.83 -35.49 36.96
C ASN A 86 63.91 -37.01 37.25
N ILE A 87 62.83 -37.63 37.72
CA ILE A 87 62.79 -39.07 38.00
C ILE A 87 61.97 -39.77 36.91
N GLU A 88 62.51 -40.82 36.31
CA GLU A 88 61.86 -41.51 35.18
C GLU A 88 61.12 -42.79 35.59
N ARG A 89 61.35 -43.34 36.78
CA ARG A 89 60.79 -44.66 37.14
C ARG A 89 60.10 -44.68 38.50
N LEU A 90 58.92 -45.27 38.53
CA LEU A 90 58.17 -45.54 39.76
C LEU A 90 57.79 -47.03 39.81
N ALA A 91 57.97 -47.66 40.96
CA ALA A 91 57.48 -49.01 41.21
C ALA A 91 56.70 -49.03 42.53
N LEU A 92 55.41 -49.34 42.43
CA LEU A 92 54.52 -49.54 43.55
C LEU A 92 54.79 -50.92 44.16
N THR A 93 54.84 -50.98 45.47
CA THR A 93 55.21 -52.19 46.21
C THR A 93 54.16 -52.51 47.27
N GLY A 94 54.20 -53.74 47.78
CA GLY A 94 53.22 -54.22 48.74
C GLY A 94 51.95 -54.77 48.07
N THR A 95 50.89 -54.90 48.87
CA THR A 95 49.62 -55.55 48.46
C THR A 95 48.40 -54.66 48.66
N SER A 96 48.61 -53.39 49.01
CA SER A 96 47.54 -52.41 49.17
C SER A 96 47.25 -51.77 47.83
N ALA A 97 45.99 -51.41 47.57
CA ALA A 97 45.65 -50.53 46.46
C ALA A 97 46.27 -49.16 46.72
N ILE A 98 47.29 -48.82 45.93
CA ILE A 98 48.01 -47.55 45.98
C ILE A 98 48.17 -47.05 44.54
N ASP A 99 48.26 -45.74 44.38
CA ASP A 99 48.25 -45.12 43.05
C ASP A 99 49.63 -44.58 42.68
N GLY A 100 49.90 -44.54 41.37
CA GLY A 100 51.13 -44.02 40.80
C GLY A 100 50.83 -42.85 39.87
N THR A 101 51.65 -41.80 39.94
CA THR A 101 51.55 -40.68 39.01
C THR A 101 52.93 -40.28 38.52
N GLY A 102 53.09 -40.18 37.21
CA GLY A 102 54.28 -39.72 36.53
C GLY A 102 54.49 -38.21 36.58
N ASN A 103 55.39 -37.74 35.75
CA ASN A 103 55.76 -36.34 35.52
C ASN A 103 55.75 -36.05 34.01
N ALA A 104 56.56 -35.09 33.54
CA ALA A 104 56.56 -34.68 32.13
C ALA A 104 57.65 -35.36 31.29
N LEU A 105 58.20 -36.48 31.79
CA LEU A 105 59.22 -37.29 31.13
C LEU A 105 58.62 -38.63 30.71
N ASP A 106 59.27 -39.31 29.77
CA ASP A 106 59.00 -40.70 29.42
C ASP A 106 59.20 -41.61 30.65
N ASN A 107 58.10 -41.93 31.35
CA ASN A 107 58.09 -42.63 32.62
C ASN A 107 57.85 -44.13 32.44
N LEU A 108 58.55 -44.94 33.23
CA LEU A 108 58.20 -46.36 33.44
C LEU A 108 57.59 -46.54 34.83
N ILE A 109 56.28 -46.79 34.88
CA ILE A 109 55.54 -46.99 36.13
C ILE A 109 55.07 -48.44 36.24
N ASP A 110 55.61 -49.16 37.21
CA ASP A 110 55.20 -50.51 37.56
C ASP A 110 54.21 -50.47 38.74
N GLY A 111 52.98 -50.91 38.52
CA GLY A 111 51.97 -51.18 39.56
C GLY A 111 52.35 -52.35 40.47
N ASN A 112 51.51 -52.61 41.47
CA ASN A 112 51.60 -53.79 42.32
C ASN A 112 50.54 -54.83 41.95
N SER A 113 50.20 -55.76 42.84
CA SER A 113 49.23 -56.83 42.55
C SER A 113 47.80 -56.54 43.03
N ALA A 114 47.48 -55.28 43.29
CA ALA A 114 46.15 -54.81 43.68
C ALA A 114 45.68 -53.78 42.65
N ALA A 115 44.39 -53.50 42.60
CA ALA A 115 43.84 -52.43 41.75
C ALA A 115 44.58 -51.10 41.99
N ASN A 116 45.18 -50.55 40.94
CA ASN A 116 45.96 -49.32 40.95
C ASN A 116 45.37 -48.33 39.94
N ASN A 117 45.39 -47.03 40.28
CA ASN A 117 45.27 -45.97 39.30
C ASN A 117 46.68 -45.48 38.96
N VAL A 118 47.08 -45.61 37.70
CA VAL A 118 48.40 -45.21 37.22
C VAL A 118 48.23 -44.17 36.12
N TYR A 119 48.87 -43.01 36.30
CA TYR A 119 48.80 -41.89 35.36
C TYR A 119 50.21 -41.57 34.85
N GLY A 120 50.45 -41.61 33.54
CA GLY A 120 51.73 -41.25 32.92
C GLY A 120 51.98 -39.74 32.91
N MET A 121 50.96 -38.99 32.49
CA MET A 121 50.92 -37.52 32.33
C MET A 121 51.43 -37.05 30.98
N ALA A 122 52.73 -36.77 30.83
CA ALA A 122 53.26 -36.30 29.55
C ALA A 122 54.61 -36.96 29.27
N GLY A 123 54.83 -37.40 28.04
CA GLY A 123 56.00 -38.19 27.66
C GLY A 123 55.54 -39.48 26.98
N ASP A 124 56.46 -40.22 26.37
CA ASP A 124 56.16 -41.56 25.85
C ASP A 124 56.28 -42.57 27.01
N ASP A 125 55.20 -42.79 27.75
CA ASP A 125 55.17 -43.52 29.01
C ASP A 125 54.97 -45.04 28.83
N ILE A 126 55.46 -45.83 29.78
CA ILE A 126 55.20 -47.27 29.90
C ILE A 126 54.55 -47.53 31.25
N LEU A 127 53.28 -47.93 31.24
CA LEU A 127 52.48 -48.19 32.44
C LEU A 127 52.14 -49.68 32.54
N ASN A 128 52.51 -50.34 33.63
CA ASN A 128 52.22 -51.76 33.87
C ASN A 128 51.31 -51.91 35.09
N GLY A 129 50.07 -52.40 34.93
CA GLY A 129 49.14 -52.70 36.04
C GLY A 129 49.53 -53.97 36.81
N ASN A 130 49.90 -55.02 36.08
CA ASN A 130 50.21 -56.38 36.54
C ASN A 130 48.99 -57.23 36.90
N SER A 131 48.41 -57.07 38.09
CA SER A 131 47.30 -57.90 38.54
C SER A 131 46.39 -57.07 39.42
N GLY A 132 45.08 -57.27 39.28
CA GLY A 132 44.09 -56.37 39.87
C GLY A 132 43.27 -55.74 38.76
N ASP A 133 42.20 -55.05 39.12
CA ASP A 133 41.42 -54.26 38.15
C ASP A 133 42.04 -52.87 38.11
N ASP A 134 42.95 -52.65 37.18
CA ASP A 134 43.80 -51.46 37.11
C ASP A 134 43.21 -50.41 36.17
N THR A 135 43.48 -49.13 36.44
CA THR A 135 43.17 -48.02 35.55
C THR A 135 44.48 -47.35 35.14
N LEU A 136 44.85 -47.51 33.89
CA LEU A 136 46.06 -46.94 33.30
C LEU A 136 45.66 -45.78 32.38
N VAL A 137 46.21 -44.60 32.61
CA VAL A 137 45.98 -43.40 31.79
C VAL A 137 47.32 -42.89 31.30
N GLY A 138 47.56 -42.99 30.00
CA GLY A 138 48.80 -42.55 29.36
C GLY A 138 49.03 -41.05 29.55
N GLY A 139 48.21 -40.24 28.89
CA GLY A 139 48.32 -38.79 28.91
C GLY A 139 48.69 -38.29 27.53
N THR A 140 49.57 -37.29 27.42
CA THR A 140 50.08 -36.82 26.11
C THR A 140 51.34 -37.59 25.75
N GLY A 141 51.44 -38.14 24.55
CA GLY A 141 52.62 -38.92 24.12
C GLY A 141 52.22 -40.21 23.40
N ASN A 142 53.19 -41.02 22.97
CA ASN A 142 52.92 -42.37 22.47
C ASN A 142 53.18 -43.37 23.59
N ASP A 143 52.11 -43.72 24.29
CA ASP A 143 52.18 -44.48 25.52
C ASP A 143 52.02 -45.99 25.27
N THR A 144 52.60 -46.79 26.17
CA THR A 144 52.42 -48.24 26.22
C THR A 144 51.77 -48.62 27.53
N LEU A 145 50.49 -49.01 27.47
CA LEU A 145 49.69 -49.41 28.62
C LEU A 145 49.52 -50.93 28.63
N ASN A 146 49.84 -51.57 29.76
CA ASN A 146 49.77 -53.02 29.93
C ASN A 146 49.02 -53.36 31.22
N GLY A 147 47.76 -53.77 31.11
CA GLY A 147 46.86 -54.08 32.23
C GLY A 147 47.35 -55.30 33.02
N GLY A 148 47.46 -56.43 32.34
CA GLY A 148 47.94 -57.68 32.90
C GLY A 148 46.80 -58.65 33.20
N SER A 149 46.36 -58.76 34.45
CA SER A 149 45.32 -59.72 34.84
C SER A 149 44.29 -59.08 35.75
N GLY A 150 43.02 -59.12 35.35
CA GLY A 150 41.92 -58.42 36.01
C GLY A 150 41.13 -57.68 34.95
N ASN A 151 40.09 -56.96 35.35
CA ASN A 151 39.32 -56.15 34.40
C ASN A 151 39.92 -54.76 34.34
N ASP A 152 40.79 -54.53 33.38
CA ASP A 152 41.61 -53.34 33.30
C ASP A 152 40.95 -52.27 32.40
N THR A 153 41.15 -51.00 32.76
CA THR A 153 40.79 -49.85 31.91
C THR A 153 42.07 -49.19 31.43
N LEU A 154 42.32 -49.27 30.13
CA LEU A 154 43.48 -48.68 29.48
C LEU A 154 43.01 -47.48 28.66
N ASN A 155 43.40 -46.29 29.07
CA ASN A 155 43.04 -45.04 28.41
C ASN A 155 44.26 -44.39 27.77
N GLY A 156 44.38 -44.56 26.45
CA GLY A 156 45.32 -43.80 25.62
C GLY A 156 44.79 -42.42 25.25
N ALA A 157 43.46 -42.26 25.21
CA ALA A 157 42.86 -41.02 24.72
C ALA A 157 43.27 -39.77 25.50
N ASP A 158 43.67 -38.73 24.77
CA ASP A 158 44.05 -37.43 25.31
C ASP A 158 42.96 -36.36 25.07
N PRO A 159 42.29 -35.87 26.12
CA PRO A 159 41.32 -34.78 25.98
C PRO A 159 41.94 -33.41 25.64
N ALA A 160 43.27 -33.25 25.71
CA ALA A 160 43.97 -31.96 25.59
C ALA A 160 44.73 -31.75 24.26
N SER A 161 45.01 -32.80 23.49
CA SER A 161 45.79 -32.77 22.25
C SER A 161 44.92 -33.05 21.02
N ALA A 162 45.38 -32.56 19.87
CA ALA A 162 44.80 -32.82 18.55
C ALA A 162 45.86 -33.43 17.60
N SER A 163 46.97 -33.95 18.14
CA SER A 163 47.92 -34.75 17.37
C SER A 163 47.51 -36.21 17.38
N ASP A 164 47.73 -36.88 16.24
CA ASP A 164 47.58 -38.32 16.05
C ASP A 164 48.71 -39.04 16.83
N GLU A 165 48.57 -39.11 18.14
CA GLU A 165 49.37 -39.96 19.02
C GLU A 165 49.03 -41.43 18.73
N SER A 166 50.00 -42.34 18.95
CA SER A 166 49.91 -43.76 18.60
C SER A 166 50.22 -44.60 19.81
N ASP A 167 49.17 -44.88 20.59
CA ASP A 167 49.30 -45.64 21.82
C ASP A 167 49.24 -47.14 21.57
N THR A 168 49.90 -47.91 22.43
CA THR A 168 49.81 -49.37 22.46
C THR A 168 49.15 -49.83 23.75
N LEU A 169 47.95 -50.41 23.64
CA LEU A 169 47.15 -50.86 24.78
C LEU A 169 47.07 -52.41 24.78
N THR A 170 47.53 -53.04 25.86
CA THR A 170 47.51 -54.50 26.05
C THR A 170 46.75 -54.83 27.33
N GLY A 171 45.52 -55.35 27.23
CA GLY A 171 44.65 -55.65 28.38
C GLY A 171 45.12 -56.89 29.14
N GLY A 172 45.12 -58.05 28.48
CA GLY A 172 45.71 -59.26 29.02
C GLY A 172 44.69 -60.35 29.30
N THR A 173 44.33 -60.61 30.56
CA THR A 173 43.25 -61.56 30.89
C THR A 173 42.22 -60.88 31.78
N GLY A 174 40.95 -60.94 31.39
CA GLY A 174 39.85 -60.30 32.08
C GLY A 174 38.89 -59.71 31.05
N ASN A 175 37.96 -58.88 31.51
CA ASN A 175 37.13 -58.07 30.61
C ASN A 175 37.70 -56.66 30.60
N ASP A 176 38.46 -56.35 29.56
CA ASP A 176 39.24 -55.13 29.46
C ASP A 176 38.50 -54.05 28.67
N THR A 177 38.74 -52.79 29.05
CA THR A 177 38.22 -51.61 28.36
C THR A 177 39.36 -50.79 27.79
N TYR A 178 39.35 -50.63 26.48
CA TYR A 178 40.33 -49.87 25.71
C TYR A 178 39.71 -48.54 25.29
N VAL A 179 40.26 -47.42 25.71
CA VAL A 179 39.80 -46.09 25.31
C VAL A 179 40.83 -45.47 24.36
N VAL A 180 40.40 -45.27 23.12
CA VAL A 180 41.22 -44.83 21.98
C VAL A 180 40.60 -43.61 21.31
N ASP A 181 41.42 -42.74 20.76
CA ASP A 181 40.98 -41.55 20.03
C ASP A 181 41.67 -41.35 18.67
N SER A 182 42.67 -42.19 18.38
CA SER A 182 43.45 -42.17 17.15
C SER A 182 43.25 -43.47 16.36
N ALA A 183 43.31 -43.40 15.02
CA ALA A 183 43.25 -44.60 14.19
C ALA A 183 44.61 -45.33 14.15
N GLU A 184 45.65 -44.66 14.64
CA GLU A 184 47.01 -45.14 14.78
C GLU A 184 47.22 -45.92 16.09
N ASP A 185 46.25 -45.92 17.01
CA ASP A 185 46.30 -46.72 18.24
C ASP A 185 46.28 -48.22 17.93
N VAL A 186 47.02 -48.98 18.75
CA VAL A 186 47.17 -50.43 18.60
C VAL A 186 46.67 -51.13 19.85
N ILE A 187 45.57 -51.86 19.71
CA ILE A 187 45.06 -52.76 20.74
C ILE A 187 45.64 -54.16 20.52
N VAL A 188 46.18 -54.74 21.59
CA VAL A 188 46.71 -56.09 21.61
C VAL A 188 45.95 -56.92 22.64
N GLU A 189 44.91 -57.62 22.16
CA GLU A 189 44.19 -58.62 22.95
C GLU A 189 44.72 -60.03 22.62
N THR A 190 45.24 -60.72 23.63
CA THR A 190 45.88 -62.04 23.47
C THR A 190 45.09 -63.17 24.09
N SER A 191 44.09 -62.86 24.91
CA SER A 191 43.17 -63.85 25.41
C SER A 191 42.27 -64.36 24.30
N THR A 192 41.87 -65.62 24.46
CA THR A 192 40.96 -66.31 23.53
C THR A 192 39.82 -66.98 24.30
N LEU A 193 39.58 -66.56 25.55
CA LEU A 193 38.52 -67.12 26.37
C LEU A 193 37.20 -66.46 25.96
N SER A 194 36.31 -67.22 25.34
CA SER A 194 34.99 -66.74 24.89
C SER A 194 34.04 -66.32 26.03
N THR A 195 34.49 -66.33 27.29
CA THR A 195 33.75 -65.80 28.44
C THR A 195 34.18 -64.38 28.81
N GLU A 196 35.35 -63.98 28.31
CA GLU A 196 35.84 -62.62 28.40
C GLU A 196 35.15 -61.79 27.31
N ILE A 197 34.84 -60.55 27.64
CA ILE A 197 34.13 -59.62 26.76
C ILE A 197 34.88 -58.31 26.82
N ASP A 198 35.63 -58.03 25.77
CA ASP A 198 36.51 -56.89 25.69
C ASP A 198 35.86 -55.75 24.91
N THR A 199 36.04 -54.53 25.39
CA THR A 199 35.33 -53.36 24.87
C THR A 199 36.29 -52.28 24.39
N VAL A 200 36.14 -51.90 23.13
CA VAL A 200 36.78 -50.72 22.57
C VAL A 200 35.83 -49.53 22.64
N GLN A 201 36.26 -48.46 23.30
CA GLN A 201 35.60 -47.16 23.27
C GLN A 201 36.43 -46.22 22.40
N SER A 202 35.91 -45.86 21.23
CA SER A 202 36.64 -45.02 20.28
C SER A 202 35.96 -43.68 20.09
N SER A 203 36.72 -42.58 20.08
CA SER A 203 36.21 -41.27 19.65
C SER A 203 36.26 -41.08 18.12
N THR A 204 36.91 -42.00 17.40
CA THR A 204 37.08 -42.02 15.94
C THR A 204 36.46 -43.30 15.33
N SER A 205 36.61 -43.49 14.02
CA SER A 205 36.16 -44.72 13.35
C SER A 205 37.06 -45.90 13.69
N TRP A 206 36.50 -47.09 13.86
CA TRP A 206 37.26 -48.25 14.36
C TRP A 206 36.87 -49.57 13.69
N VAL A 207 37.85 -50.47 13.62
CA VAL A 207 37.69 -51.86 13.16
C VAL A 207 38.17 -52.79 14.28
N LEU A 208 37.30 -53.65 14.77
CA LEU A 208 37.65 -54.60 15.82
C LEU A 208 38.69 -55.61 15.31
N GLY A 209 39.82 -55.70 16.03
CA GLY A 209 40.77 -56.79 15.89
C GLY A 209 40.19 -58.12 16.36
N SER A 210 40.93 -59.22 16.19
CA SER A 210 40.51 -60.54 16.70
C SER A 210 40.37 -60.53 18.23
N ASN A 211 39.42 -61.33 18.75
CA ASN A 211 39.15 -61.48 20.19
C ASN A 211 38.58 -60.22 20.87
N LEU A 212 38.09 -59.24 20.11
CA LEU A 212 37.37 -58.09 20.67
C LEU A 212 35.89 -58.21 20.28
N GLU A 213 35.00 -58.12 21.26
CA GLU A 213 33.56 -58.34 21.04
C GLU A 213 32.79 -57.02 20.90
N ASN A 214 33.11 -56.01 21.70
CA ASN A 214 32.31 -54.79 21.77
C ASN A 214 33.04 -53.57 21.19
N LEU A 215 32.30 -52.77 20.43
CA LEU A 215 32.74 -51.44 19.96
C LEU A 215 31.70 -50.39 20.36
N ARG A 216 32.16 -49.31 20.99
CA ARG A 216 31.36 -48.13 21.30
C ARG A 216 32.00 -46.88 20.72
N LEU A 217 31.30 -46.21 19.81
CA LEU A 217 31.72 -44.93 19.24
C LEU A 217 31.23 -43.81 20.16
N ASN A 218 32.14 -43.10 20.81
CA ASN A 218 31.86 -42.00 21.75
C ASN A 218 32.13 -40.61 21.15
N GLY A 219 32.59 -40.56 19.89
CA GLY A 219 32.79 -39.31 19.15
C GLY A 219 31.48 -38.57 18.89
N THR A 220 31.57 -37.35 18.37
CA THR A 220 30.40 -36.53 17.98
C THR A 220 30.24 -36.41 16.46
N GLN A 221 31.15 -37.02 15.70
CA GLN A 221 31.23 -36.95 14.25
C GLN A 221 30.75 -38.26 13.63
N SER A 222 30.29 -38.21 12.38
CA SER A 222 30.03 -39.39 11.58
C SER A 222 31.24 -40.31 11.52
N SER A 223 31.04 -41.56 11.86
CA SER A 223 32.09 -42.57 12.00
C SER A 223 31.64 -43.92 11.47
N PHE A 224 32.59 -44.77 11.09
CA PHE A 224 32.30 -46.16 10.78
C PHE A 224 32.79 -47.09 11.90
N GLY A 225 32.06 -48.18 12.11
CA GLY A 225 32.39 -49.24 13.05
C GLY A 225 32.27 -50.59 12.37
N VAL A 226 33.33 -51.41 12.40
CA VAL A 226 33.32 -52.73 11.78
C VAL A 226 33.70 -53.80 12.79
N GLY A 227 32.86 -54.83 12.89
CA GLY A 227 33.07 -56.03 13.68
C GLY A 227 34.09 -57.00 13.06
N ASN A 228 34.10 -58.22 13.54
CA ASN A 228 34.99 -59.30 13.14
C ASN A 228 34.20 -60.60 12.89
N GLU A 229 34.74 -61.77 13.23
CA GLU A 229 34.07 -63.07 13.02
C GLU A 229 33.34 -63.59 14.28
N LEU A 230 33.24 -62.76 15.32
CA LEU A 230 32.60 -63.07 16.61
C LEU A 230 31.21 -62.42 16.68
N ASP A 231 30.43 -62.81 17.69
CA ASP A 231 29.16 -62.15 18.00
C ASP A 231 29.46 -60.76 18.59
N ASN A 232 29.41 -59.72 17.76
CA ASN A 232 29.82 -58.36 18.16
C ASN A 232 28.65 -57.53 18.70
N ALA A 233 28.94 -56.63 19.63
CA ALA A 233 28.02 -55.56 20.02
C ALA A 233 28.60 -54.19 19.64
N ILE A 234 28.02 -53.55 18.63
CA ILE A 234 28.50 -52.28 18.06
C ILE A 234 27.47 -51.19 18.32
N THR A 235 27.85 -50.17 19.08
CA THR A 235 27.01 -48.99 19.34
C THR A 235 27.62 -47.75 18.73
N GLY A 236 26.85 -47.09 17.88
CA GLY A 236 27.14 -45.80 17.28
C GLY A 236 27.06 -44.61 18.26
N ASN A 237 27.39 -43.44 17.73
CA ASN A 237 27.19 -42.15 18.38
C ASN A 237 25.95 -41.45 17.81
N SER A 238 25.67 -40.21 18.24
CA SER A 238 24.49 -39.45 17.80
C SER A 238 24.64 -38.77 16.43
N ALA A 239 25.57 -39.20 15.59
CA ALA A 239 25.76 -38.71 14.23
C ALA A 239 25.58 -39.85 13.23
N ASN A 240 25.39 -39.53 11.95
CA ASN A 240 25.21 -40.53 10.89
C ASN A 240 26.40 -41.51 10.85
N ASN A 241 26.16 -42.78 11.18
CA ASN A 241 27.14 -43.83 11.33
C ASN A 241 27.02 -44.90 10.23
N VAL A 242 28.13 -45.61 10.00
CA VAL A 242 28.16 -46.78 9.12
C VAL A 242 28.68 -47.97 9.93
N LEU A 243 27.78 -48.87 10.32
CA LEU A 243 28.08 -50.00 11.18
C LEU A 243 27.97 -51.32 10.41
N SER A 244 28.94 -52.22 10.60
CA SER A 244 28.92 -53.55 10.00
C SER A 244 29.31 -54.62 11.02
N GLY A 245 28.46 -55.63 11.22
CA GLY A 245 28.72 -56.77 12.11
C GLY A 245 29.75 -57.74 11.54
N ALA A 246 29.67 -57.96 10.23
CA ALA A 246 30.48 -58.86 9.43
C ALA A 246 30.02 -60.33 9.53
N ALA A 247 30.60 -61.16 10.39
CA ALA A 247 30.13 -62.53 10.57
C ALA A 247 29.99 -62.83 12.05
N GLY A 248 28.87 -63.42 12.46
CA GLY A 248 28.54 -63.55 13.88
C GLY A 248 27.04 -63.36 14.07
N ALA A 249 26.52 -63.58 15.28
CA ALA A 249 25.20 -63.09 15.63
C ALA A 249 25.36 -61.70 16.27
N ASP A 250 25.33 -60.67 15.42
CA ASP A 250 25.76 -59.32 15.78
C ASP A 250 24.60 -58.46 16.31
N GLN A 251 24.92 -57.54 17.22
CA GLN A 251 24.00 -56.50 17.71
C GLN A 251 24.54 -55.13 17.31
N LEU A 252 23.83 -54.45 16.40
CA LEU A 252 24.18 -53.12 15.90
C LEU A 252 23.15 -52.09 16.39
N THR A 253 23.60 -50.99 16.95
CA THR A 253 22.75 -49.86 17.37
C THR A 253 23.29 -48.55 16.80
N GLY A 254 22.53 -47.90 15.92
CA GLY A 254 22.90 -46.60 15.30
C GLY A 254 22.81 -45.43 16.28
N ALA A 255 21.71 -45.40 17.05
CA ALA A 255 21.34 -44.40 18.05
C ALA A 255 20.60 -43.19 17.48
N ALA A 256 21.28 -42.12 17.08
CA ALA A 256 20.62 -40.95 16.50
C ALA A 256 21.41 -40.46 15.30
N GLY A 257 20.72 -39.93 14.30
CA GLY A 257 21.31 -39.62 13.00
C GLY A 257 20.83 -40.61 11.95
N ASN A 258 21.15 -40.33 10.68
CA ASN A 258 20.77 -41.23 9.59
C ASN A 258 21.87 -42.27 9.41
N ASP A 259 21.66 -43.44 9.96
CA ASP A 259 22.63 -44.50 10.09
C ASP A 259 22.51 -45.54 8.96
N THR A 260 23.60 -46.27 8.73
CA THR A 260 23.63 -47.42 7.82
C THR A 260 24.18 -48.62 8.57
N LEU A 261 23.33 -49.60 8.83
CA LEU A 261 23.63 -50.81 9.57
C LEU A 261 23.60 -52.02 8.63
N ASN A 262 24.66 -52.83 8.66
CA ASN A 262 24.76 -54.06 7.89
C ASN A 262 25.12 -55.23 8.83
N GLY A 263 24.20 -56.16 9.04
CA GLY A 263 24.40 -57.34 9.90
C GLY A 263 25.52 -58.21 9.33
N GLY A 264 25.29 -58.76 8.14
CA GLY A 264 26.29 -59.50 7.39
C GLY A 264 25.94 -60.97 7.30
N LEU A 265 26.72 -61.84 7.92
CA LEU A 265 26.45 -63.29 7.98
C LEU A 265 26.07 -63.67 9.40
N GLY A 266 24.85 -64.17 9.62
CA GLY A 266 24.45 -64.68 10.92
C GLY A 266 23.00 -64.43 11.23
N ASN A 267 22.63 -64.35 12.50
CA ASN A 267 21.29 -63.91 12.88
C ASN A 267 21.47 -62.63 13.68
N ASP A 268 21.30 -61.51 13.00
CA ASP A 268 21.71 -60.21 13.50
C ASP A 268 20.53 -59.43 14.07
N ALA A 269 20.80 -58.55 15.01
CA ALA A 269 19.84 -57.61 15.57
C ALA A 269 20.31 -56.18 15.31
N LEU A 270 19.60 -55.48 14.43
CA LEU A 270 19.91 -54.11 14.01
C LEU A 270 18.85 -53.16 14.56
N SER A 271 19.29 -52.10 15.22
CA SER A 271 18.45 -51.01 15.73
C SER A 271 18.96 -49.67 15.19
N GLY A 272 18.18 -48.99 14.36
CA GLY A 272 18.52 -47.68 13.78
C GLY A 272 18.54 -46.59 14.84
N GLY A 273 17.38 -46.31 15.44
CA GLY A 273 17.17 -45.33 16.49
C GLY A 273 16.36 -44.13 15.99
N GLU A 274 16.85 -42.90 16.20
CA GLU A 274 16.24 -41.69 15.65
C GLU A 274 16.94 -41.30 14.34
N GLY A 275 16.23 -41.18 13.23
CA GLY A 275 16.82 -40.79 11.95
C GLY A 275 16.15 -41.49 10.78
N ASN A 276 16.67 -41.26 9.58
CA ASN A 276 16.27 -42.05 8.42
C ASN A 276 17.36 -43.09 8.17
N ASP A 277 17.15 -44.30 8.64
CA ASP A 277 18.15 -45.34 8.73
C ASP A 277 18.04 -46.36 7.59
N LEU A 278 19.18 -46.93 7.22
CA LEU A 278 19.28 -48.04 6.28
C LEU A 278 19.73 -49.29 7.02
N LEU A 279 18.85 -50.27 7.15
CA LEU A 279 19.11 -51.54 7.82
C LEU A 279 19.15 -52.66 6.79
N ASP A 280 20.32 -53.28 6.63
CA ASP A 280 20.54 -54.47 5.78
C ASP A 280 20.88 -55.66 6.68
N GLY A 281 19.92 -56.57 6.86
CA GLY A 281 20.13 -57.77 7.68
C GLY A 281 21.27 -58.65 7.15
N GLY A 282 21.45 -58.65 5.82
CA GLY A 282 22.34 -59.60 5.17
C GLY A 282 21.72 -61.00 5.16
N SER A 283 22.56 -62.03 5.34
CA SER A 283 22.13 -63.41 5.27
C SER A 283 21.86 -64.00 6.64
N GLY A 284 20.62 -64.40 6.86
CA GLY A 284 20.23 -65.33 7.91
C GLY A 284 18.80 -65.10 8.37
N ASN A 285 18.60 -65.00 9.69
CA ASN A 285 17.30 -64.66 10.27
C ASN A 285 17.50 -63.41 11.13
N ASP A 286 17.29 -62.26 10.50
CA ASP A 286 17.68 -60.99 11.09
C ASP A 286 16.48 -60.27 11.70
N VAL A 287 16.72 -59.50 12.76
CA VAL A 287 15.73 -58.60 13.37
C VAL A 287 16.18 -57.18 13.11
N MET A 288 15.35 -56.40 12.42
CA MET A 288 15.61 -55.00 12.10
C MET A 288 14.53 -54.12 12.69
N GLU A 289 14.93 -53.14 13.49
CA GLU A 289 14.08 -52.13 14.13
C GLU A 289 14.59 -50.74 13.72
N GLY A 290 13.85 -50.00 12.91
CA GLY A 290 14.27 -48.65 12.49
C GLY A 290 14.17 -47.63 13.59
N GLY A 291 12.98 -47.51 14.18
CA GLY A 291 12.74 -46.59 15.28
C GLY A 291 11.89 -45.41 14.83
N LEU A 292 12.44 -44.20 14.89
CA LEU A 292 11.76 -42.96 14.51
C LEU A 292 12.39 -42.37 13.26
N GLY A 293 11.59 -42.15 12.22
CA GLY A 293 11.99 -41.50 10.98
C GLY A 293 11.74 -42.42 9.78
N ASN A 294 12.10 -41.98 8.58
CA ASN A 294 11.78 -42.73 7.37
C ASN A 294 12.86 -43.77 7.09
N ASP A 295 12.61 -45.00 7.50
CA ASP A 295 13.60 -46.06 7.50
C ASP A 295 13.49 -46.98 6.28
N THR A 296 14.60 -47.64 5.95
CA THR A 296 14.70 -48.56 4.83
C THR A 296 15.28 -49.90 5.26
N TYR A 297 14.50 -50.96 5.08
CA TYR A 297 14.86 -52.35 5.37
C TYR A 297 15.24 -53.09 4.12
N ILE A 298 16.36 -53.80 4.13
CA ILE A 298 16.73 -54.73 3.07
C ILE A 298 16.61 -56.15 3.62
N VAL A 299 15.73 -56.93 2.99
CA VAL A 299 15.45 -58.33 3.37
C VAL A 299 15.83 -59.27 2.24
N ASP A 300 16.39 -60.42 2.61
CA ASP A 300 16.75 -61.49 1.66
C ASP A 300 16.17 -62.86 2.02
N SER A 301 15.64 -63.00 3.25
CA SER A 301 15.12 -64.22 3.82
C SER A 301 13.69 -64.05 4.35
N LEU A 302 12.84 -65.07 4.19
CA LEU A 302 11.47 -65.08 4.75
C LEU A 302 11.44 -65.16 6.29
N SER A 303 12.60 -65.38 6.90
CA SER A 303 12.73 -65.46 8.36
C SER A 303 13.19 -64.15 8.97
N ASP A 304 13.48 -63.13 8.14
CA ASP A 304 13.78 -61.78 8.60
C ASP A 304 12.53 -61.16 9.23
N SER A 305 12.73 -60.34 10.25
CA SER A 305 11.69 -59.64 10.99
C SER A 305 11.96 -58.14 10.94
N VAL A 306 11.03 -57.39 10.35
CA VAL A 306 11.01 -55.92 10.35
C VAL A 306 10.04 -55.43 11.42
N LEU A 307 10.51 -54.55 12.29
CA LEU A 307 9.79 -54.03 13.46
C LEU A 307 9.74 -52.50 13.43
N GLU A 308 8.58 -51.94 13.10
CA GLU A 308 8.34 -50.50 13.13
C GLU A 308 7.44 -50.09 14.29
N ASP A 309 8.04 -49.33 15.21
CA ASP A 309 7.33 -48.67 16.31
C ASP A 309 6.98 -47.20 15.99
N GLY A 310 7.36 -46.72 14.80
CA GLY A 310 6.92 -45.47 14.19
C GLY A 310 5.38 -45.39 14.11
N THR A 311 4.79 -44.46 14.85
CA THR A 311 3.32 -44.28 14.90
C THR A 311 2.85 -43.00 14.25
N THR A 312 3.77 -42.19 13.72
CA THR A 312 3.37 -40.95 13.07
C THR A 312 2.85 -41.24 11.68
N THR A 313 1.91 -40.43 11.19
CA THR A 313 1.34 -40.60 9.84
C THR A 313 2.17 -39.90 8.75
N THR A 314 3.26 -39.24 9.14
CA THR A 314 4.20 -38.53 8.25
C THR A 314 5.46 -39.34 7.95
N GLU A 315 5.72 -40.32 8.80
CA GLU A 315 6.76 -41.31 8.67
C GLU A 315 6.35 -42.30 7.58
N ILE A 316 7.29 -42.62 6.70
CA ILE A 316 7.08 -43.51 5.56
C ILE A 316 8.26 -44.47 5.49
N ASP A 317 7.99 -45.70 5.89
CA ASP A 317 9.01 -46.74 5.95
C ASP A 317 8.96 -47.64 4.72
N THR A 318 10.13 -48.15 4.33
CA THR A 318 10.30 -48.88 3.08
C THR A 318 10.98 -50.23 3.27
N VAL A 319 10.33 -51.29 2.82
CA VAL A 319 10.97 -52.61 2.68
C VAL A 319 11.39 -52.84 1.23
N ILE A 320 12.66 -53.18 1.05
CA ILE A 320 13.27 -53.59 -0.21
C ILE A 320 13.59 -55.08 -0.16
N VAL A 321 12.95 -55.85 -1.02
CA VAL A 321 13.19 -57.30 -1.11
C VAL A 321 14.22 -57.57 -2.19
N LYS A 322 15.41 -58.05 -1.80
CA LYS A 322 16.47 -58.48 -2.72
C LYS A 322 16.55 -60.00 -2.89
N GLY A 323 15.82 -60.76 -2.07
CA GLY A 323 15.67 -62.21 -2.18
C GLY A 323 14.61 -62.66 -3.20
N ASN A 324 14.68 -63.91 -3.65
CA ASN A 324 13.61 -64.52 -4.46
C ASN A 324 12.47 -65.02 -3.57
N ILE A 325 11.89 -64.13 -2.77
CA ILE A 325 10.93 -64.43 -1.70
C ILE A 325 9.72 -63.51 -1.79
N ASN A 326 8.53 -64.05 -1.51
CA ASN A 326 7.33 -63.23 -1.40
C ASN A 326 7.36 -62.48 -0.06
N TRP A 327 6.87 -61.25 -0.03
CA TRP A 327 6.91 -60.44 1.20
C TRP A 327 5.55 -59.87 1.57
N GLN A 328 5.29 -59.81 2.88
CA GLN A 328 4.12 -59.16 3.45
C GLN A 328 4.61 -58.09 4.42
N LEU A 329 4.14 -56.85 4.26
CA LEU A 329 4.51 -55.75 5.14
C LEU A 329 4.03 -56.00 6.58
N GLY A 330 4.92 -55.72 7.55
CA GLY A 330 4.60 -55.67 8.97
C GLY A 330 3.74 -54.47 9.31
N LEU A 331 3.39 -54.26 10.58
CA LEU A 331 2.66 -53.05 10.99
C LEU A 331 3.50 -51.80 10.73
N ASN A 332 2.82 -50.67 10.48
CA ASN A 332 3.43 -49.34 10.32
C ASN A 332 4.42 -49.15 9.16
N VAL A 333 4.58 -50.12 8.25
CA VAL A 333 5.39 -49.94 7.02
C VAL A 333 4.51 -49.60 5.84
N GLU A 334 4.84 -48.54 5.10
CA GLU A 334 4.03 -48.10 3.96
C GLU A 334 4.53 -48.65 2.62
N ASN A 335 5.83 -48.70 2.36
CA ASN A 335 6.34 -49.00 1.01
C ASN A 335 6.94 -50.41 0.90
N LEU A 336 6.65 -51.09 -0.21
CA LEU A 336 7.26 -52.36 -0.59
C LEU A 336 7.81 -52.29 -2.02
N THR A 337 9.09 -52.59 -2.19
CA THR A 337 9.72 -52.70 -3.52
C THR A 337 10.33 -54.09 -3.72
N LEU A 338 9.93 -54.77 -4.80
CA LEU A 338 10.38 -56.11 -5.14
C LEU A 338 11.42 -56.09 -6.26
N TYR A 339 12.67 -56.49 -5.97
CA TYR A 339 13.72 -56.54 -6.99
C TYR A 339 13.84 -57.92 -7.64
N GLY A 340 14.13 -57.93 -8.95
CA GLY A 340 14.49 -59.13 -9.68
C GLY A 340 13.66 -59.33 -10.95
N SER A 341 13.84 -60.49 -11.58
CA SER A 341 13.13 -60.86 -12.82
C SER A 341 12.22 -62.08 -12.66
N LEU A 342 12.00 -62.53 -11.42
CA LEU A 342 11.10 -63.63 -11.10
C LEU A 342 9.75 -63.08 -10.63
N ALA A 343 8.72 -63.93 -10.72
CA ALA A 343 7.40 -63.68 -10.16
C ALA A 343 7.47 -63.70 -8.63
N ILE A 344 7.77 -62.53 -8.05
CA ILE A 344 7.83 -62.30 -6.60
C ILE A 344 6.54 -61.58 -6.20
N ASN A 345 5.85 -62.05 -5.18
CA ASN A 345 4.56 -61.47 -4.79
C ASN A 345 4.72 -60.55 -3.57
N GLY A 346 3.91 -59.49 -3.53
CA GLY A 346 3.89 -58.51 -2.46
C GLY A 346 2.50 -58.38 -1.85
N THR A 347 2.43 -58.21 -0.54
CA THR A 347 1.17 -57.92 0.17
C THR A 347 1.40 -56.78 1.15
N GLY A 348 0.54 -55.77 1.08
CA GLY A 348 0.50 -54.64 2.01
C GLY A 348 -0.04 -55.01 3.39
N ASN A 349 -0.42 -54.00 4.15
CA ASN A 349 -0.94 -54.09 5.51
C ASN A 349 -2.24 -53.28 5.64
N GLU A 350 -2.48 -52.60 6.77
CA GLU A 350 -3.67 -51.75 6.96
C GLU A 350 -3.41 -50.25 6.70
N ARG A 351 -2.19 -49.90 6.27
CA ARG A 351 -1.76 -48.54 5.93
C ARG A 351 -1.93 -48.30 4.43
N ASN A 352 -1.79 -47.05 4.01
CA ASN A 352 -1.72 -46.69 2.60
C ASN A 352 -0.37 -47.14 2.03
N ASN A 353 -0.36 -48.21 1.25
CA ASN A 353 0.86 -48.83 0.77
C ASN A 353 1.26 -48.41 -0.64
N LEU A 354 2.55 -48.20 -0.88
CA LEU A 354 3.11 -48.15 -2.24
C LEU A 354 3.82 -49.47 -2.53
N ILE A 355 3.26 -50.28 -3.43
CA ILE A 355 3.81 -51.58 -3.80
C ILE A 355 4.31 -51.54 -5.24
N ILE A 356 5.61 -51.70 -5.41
CA ILE A 356 6.29 -51.77 -6.71
C ILE A 356 6.78 -53.19 -6.95
N GLY A 357 6.25 -53.80 -8.00
CA GLY A 357 6.59 -55.14 -8.46
C GLY A 357 7.97 -55.25 -9.10
N SER A 358 8.31 -56.49 -9.44
CA SER A 358 9.56 -56.85 -10.11
C SER A 358 9.36 -56.77 -11.64
N SER A 359 10.29 -57.30 -12.43
CA SER A 359 10.10 -57.35 -13.90
C SER A 359 9.44 -58.64 -14.39
N GLY A 360 8.81 -59.41 -13.51
CA GLY A 360 8.12 -60.66 -13.85
C GLY A 360 6.72 -60.65 -13.26
N ASN A 361 5.84 -61.52 -13.76
CA ASN A 361 4.41 -61.53 -13.43
C ASN A 361 4.14 -61.62 -11.91
N ASN A 362 3.86 -60.48 -11.28
CA ASN A 362 3.62 -60.34 -9.85
C ASN A 362 2.14 -60.51 -9.51
N LEU A 363 1.86 -61.07 -8.33
CA LEU A 363 0.59 -60.87 -7.64
C LEU A 363 0.83 -59.87 -6.50
N LEU A 364 0.29 -58.66 -6.65
CA LEU A 364 0.38 -57.59 -5.65
C LEU A 364 -1.00 -57.39 -5.02
N SER A 365 -1.05 -57.34 -3.69
CA SER A 365 -2.27 -57.04 -2.94
C SER A 365 -2.04 -55.87 -1.98
N GLY A 366 -2.87 -54.83 -2.05
CA GLY A 366 -2.79 -53.67 -1.15
C GLY A 366 -3.33 -53.96 0.26
N ALA A 367 -4.45 -54.68 0.31
CA ALA A 367 -5.17 -55.12 1.52
C ALA A 367 -6.16 -54.09 2.07
N LEU A 368 -5.87 -53.36 3.15
CA LEU A 368 -6.73 -52.25 3.60
C LEU A 368 -5.91 -50.96 3.50
N GLY A 369 -6.56 -49.86 3.13
CA GLY A 369 -5.87 -48.58 2.99
C GLY A 369 -6.02 -48.06 1.57
N ASN A 370 -5.49 -46.88 1.31
CA ASN A 370 -5.48 -46.29 -0.03
C ASN A 370 -4.14 -46.65 -0.68
N ASP A 371 -4.11 -47.74 -1.43
CA ASP A 371 -2.89 -48.35 -1.91
C ASP A 371 -2.54 -47.89 -3.33
N THR A 372 -1.26 -47.84 -3.65
CA THR A 372 -0.76 -47.65 -5.01
C THR A 372 0.00 -48.90 -5.44
N LEU A 373 -0.55 -49.60 -6.43
CA LEU A 373 -0.01 -50.84 -6.96
C LEU A 373 0.56 -50.60 -8.35
N ASN A 374 1.86 -50.83 -8.50
CA ASN A 374 2.56 -50.80 -9.77
C ASN A 374 3.26 -52.14 -9.99
N GLY A 375 2.71 -52.98 -10.88
CA GLY A 375 3.31 -54.27 -11.21
C GLY A 375 4.71 -54.17 -11.81
N GLY A 376 5.04 -53.01 -12.40
CA GLY A 376 6.21 -52.90 -13.26
C GLY A 376 5.96 -53.67 -14.56
N ARG A 377 7.04 -54.19 -15.15
CA ARG A 377 6.90 -54.98 -16.38
C ARG A 377 6.40 -56.38 -16.02
N GLY A 378 5.40 -56.87 -16.72
CA GLY A 378 4.93 -58.22 -16.50
C GLY A 378 3.55 -58.43 -17.09
N GLN A 379 2.91 -59.53 -16.74
CA GLN A 379 1.46 -59.61 -16.78
C GLN A 379 1.05 -59.77 -15.33
N ASP A 380 0.76 -58.65 -14.70
CA ASP A 380 0.65 -58.58 -13.25
C ASP A 380 -0.81 -58.70 -12.82
N THR A 381 -1.02 -59.17 -11.60
CA THR A 381 -2.33 -59.16 -10.96
C THR A 381 -2.27 -58.18 -9.80
N LEU A 382 -3.01 -57.09 -9.90
CA LEU A 382 -3.05 -56.01 -8.92
C LEU A 382 -4.41 -56.05 -8.22
N ASP A 383 -4.42 -56.36 -6.93
CA ASP A 383 -5.61 -56.48 -6.07
C ASP A 383 -5.57 -55.36 -5.02
N GLY A 384 -6.30 -54.26 -5.23
CA GLY A 384 -6.26 -53.09 -4.35
C GLY A 384 -6.66 -53.45 -2.92
N GLY A 385 -7.84 -54.03 -2.79
CA GLY A 385 -8.35 -54.48 -1.51
C GLY A 385 -9.52 -53.61 -1.08
N ALA A 386 -9.40 -52.87 0.02
CA ALA A 386 -10.42 -51.92 0.45
C ALA A 386 -9.80 -50.57 0.76
N GLY A 387 -10.35 -49.51 0.16
CA GLY A 387 -9.89 -48.14 0.28
C GLY A 387 -9.95 -47.48 -1.09
N ASN A 388 -9.26 -46.36 -1.26
CA ASN A 388 -9.15 -45.68 -2.55
C ASN A 388 -7.81 -46.04 -3.19
N ASP A 389 -7.85 -47.02 -4.07
CA ASP A 389 -6.65 -47.64 -4.63
C ASP A 389 -6.28 -47.04 -5.99
N THR A 390 -4.98 -47.08 -6.30
CA THR A 390 -4.41 -46.62 -7.56
C THR A 390 -3.64 -47.74 -8.23
N TYR A 391 -4.06 -48.10 -9.43
CA TYR A 391 -3.47 -49.14 -10.26
C TYR A 391 -2.66 -48.50 -11.39
N VAL A 392 -1.37 -48.78 -11.47
CA VAL A 392 -0.52 -48.37 -12.59
C VAL A 392 -0.39 -49.53 -13.55
N VAL A 393 -0.86 -49.34 -14.79
CA VAL A 393 -0.82 -50.38 -15.83
C VAL A 393 0.07 -49.97 -17.00
N ASP A 394 1.02 -50.85 -17.32
CA ASP A 394 2.00 -50.64 -18.39
C ASP A 394 2.12 -51.83 -19.37
N ASP A 395 1.43 -52.94 -19.08
CA ASP A 395 1.24 -54.06 -19.99
C ASP A 395 -0.26 -54.39 -20.16
N ILE A 396 -0.68 -54.67 -21.40
CA ILE A 396 -2.09 -54.99 -21.70
C ILE A 396 -2.53 -56.33 -21.08
N GLY A 397 -1.58 -57.15 -20.63
CA GLY A 397 -1.83 -58.39 -19.92
C GLY A 397 -2.12 -58.22 -18.43
N ASP A 398 -1.99 -57.01 -17.88
CA ASP A 398 -2.28 -56.75 -16.46
C ASP A 398 -3.75 -57.03 -16.13
N THR A 399 -3.98 -57.57 -14.93
CA THR A 399 -5.30 -57.91 -14.41
C THR A 399 -5.53 -57.13 -13.12
N LEU A 400 -6.58 -56.31 -13.11
CA LEU A 400 -6.98 -55.53 -11.94
C LEU A 400 -8.13 -56.25 -11.21
N ILE A 401 -8.04 -56.29 -9.89
CA ILE A 401 -9.04 -56.86 -9.00
C ILE A 401 -9.45 -55.77 -8.01
N GLU A 402 -10.67 -55.29 -8.18
CA GLU A 402 -11.33 -54.35 -7.27
C GLU A 402 -12.68 -54.95 -6.85
N THR A 403 -12.71 -55.51 -5.64
CA THR A 403 -13.88 -56.22 -5.11
C THR A 403 -14.59 -55.47 -4.00
N ALA A 404 -14.04 -54.33 -3.56
CA ALA A 404 -14.71 -53.48 -2.61
C ALA A 404 -16.00 -52.92 -3.22
N THR A 405 -16.99 -52.67 -2.37
CA THR A 405 -18.34 -52.30 -2.81
C THR A 405 -18.83 -51.04 -2.12
N SER A 406 -17.97 -50.36 -1.35
CA SER A 406 -18.37 -49.11 -0.72
C SER A 406 -18.49 -48.06 -1.81
N SER A 407 -19.62 -47.35 -1.84
CA SER A 407 -19.78 -46.21 -2.76
C SER A 407 -18.98 -44.98 -2.35
N SER A 408 -18.25 -45.03 -1.22
CA SER A 408 -17.32 -43.98 -0.79
C SER A 408 -15.89 -44.22 -1.27
N GLU A 409 -15.59 -45.45 -1.68
CA GLU A 409 -14.31 -45.82 -2.26
C GLU A 409 -14.26 -45.25 -3.69
N ILE A 410 -13.11 -44.72 -4.08
CA ILE A 410 -12.87 -44.16 -5.42
C ILE A 410 -11.54 -44.69 -5.91
N ASP A 411 -11.61 -45.64 -6.82
CA ASP A 411 -10.42 -46.32 -7.34
C ASP A 411 -10.00 -45.73 -8.68
N THR A 412 -8.68 -45.74 -8.91
CA THR A 412 -8.06 -45.05 -10.04
C THR A 412 -7.14 -45.96 -10.82
N VAL A 413 -7.29 -45.98 -12.14
CA VAL A 413 -6.33 -46.59 -13.06
C VAL A 413 -5.54 -45.50 -13.76
N ILE A 414 -4.22 -45.60 -13.71
CA ILE A 414 -3.30 -44.79 -14.51
C ILE A 414 -2.71 -45.71 -15.57
N SER A 415 -3.04 -45.46 -16.83
CA SER A 415 -2.59 -46.28 -17.94
C SER A 415 -1.67 -45.52 -18.89
N SER A 416 -0.62 -46.19 -19.33
CA SER A 416 0.21 -45.74 -20.46
C SER A 416 -0.21 -46.38 -21.80
N LEU A 417 -1.28 -47.18 -21.79
CA LEU A 417 -1.83 -47.94 -22.92
C LEU A 417 -3.32 -47.64 -23.12
N ASP A 418 -3.88 -48.08 -24.25
CA ASP A 418 -5.33 -48.13 -24.40
C ASP A 418 -5.93 -49.07 -23.34
N TRP A 419 -6.92 -48.59 -22.58
CA TRP A 419 -7.47 -49.34 -21.45
C TRP A 419 -9.00 -49.31 -21.40
N THR A 420 -9.59 -50.41 -20.93
CA THR A 420 -11.03 -50.59 -20.85
C THR A 420 -11.42 -51.30 -19.54
N LEU A 421 -12.35 -50.72 -18.79
CA LEU A 421 -12.88 -51.28 -17.54
C LEU A 421 -14.00 -52.31 -17.77
N ASN A 422 -13.77 -53.35 -18.57
CA ASN A 422 -14.83 -54.27 -19.03
C ASN A 422 -14.99 -55.58 -18.24
N THR A 423 -14.19 -55.81 -17.20
CA THR A 423 -14.27 -57.06 -16.45
C THR A 423 -15.14 -56.90 -15.20
N THR A 424 -15.73 -58.00 -14.72
CA THR A 424 -16.48 -57.99 -13.44
C THR A 424 -15.60 -57.67 -12.23
N ALA A 425 -14.29 -57.87 -12.35
CA ALA A 425 -13.32 -57.54 -11.31
C ALA A 425 -12.92 -56.04 -11.34
N GLN A 426 -13.33 -55.28 -12.35
CA GLN A 426 -13.09 -53.84 -12.49
C GLN A 426 -14.38 -53.02 -12.37
N ALA A 427 -15.49 -53.66 -11.97
CA ALA A 427 -16.82 -53.07 -11.98
C ALA A 427 -17.02 -51.98 -10.92
N ASN A 428 -16.07 -51.84 -10.00
CA ASN A 428 -16.05 -50.83 -8.94
C ASN A 428 -14.87 -49.86 -9.09
N ILE A 429 -14.32 -49.72 -10.30
CA ILE A 429 -13.33 -48.67 -10.58
C ILE A 429 -14.04 -47.47 -11.19
N GLU A 430 -13.80 -46.29 -10.62
CA GLU A 430 -14.43 -45.03 -11.03
C GLU A 430 -13.54 -44.19 -11.95
N ASN A 431 -12.24 -44.08 -11.68
CA ASN A 431 -11.35 -43.19 -12.43
C ASN A 431 -10.43 -43.97 -13.39
N LEU A 432 -10.24 -43.42 -14.60
CA LEU A 432 -9.22 -43.89 -15.55
C LEU A 432 -8.52 -42.67 -16.17
N THR A 433 -7.20 -42.61 -16.02
CA THR A 433 -6.34 -41.53 -16.52
C THR A 433 -5.28 -42.08 -17.49
N LEU A 434 -5.10 -41.41 -18.63
CA LEU A 434 -4.06 -41.73 -19.60
C LEU A 434 -2.79 -40.91 -19.33
N SER A 435 -1.60 -41.54 -19.38
CA SER A 435 -0.32 -40.91 -18.99
C SER A 435 0.82 -41.05 -20.03
N GLY A 436 0.61 -41.80 -21.12
CA GLY A 436 1.60 -42.06 -22.17
C GLY A 436 1.07 -41.84 -23.59
N ASP A 437 1.52 -42.64 -24.56
CA ASP A 437 1.04 -42.61 -25.96
C ASP A 437 -0.36 -43.27 -26.12
N ALA A 438 -1.06 -43.53 -25.00
CA ALA A 438 -2.39 -44.10 -24.99
C ALA A 438 -3.38 -43.15 -25.66
N LEU A 439 -4.29 -43.72 -26.46
CA LEU A 439 -5.27 -42.96 -27.22
C LEU A 439 -6.70 -43.24 -26.76
N THR A 440 -6.98 -44.40 -26.15
CA THR A 440 -8.35 -44.81 -25.82
C THR A 440 -8.53 -45.13 -24.34
N ALA A 441 -9.52 -44.47 -23.73
CA ALA A 441 -10.03 -44.80 -22.40
C ALA A 441 -11.50 -45.22 -22.50
N THR A 442 -11.86 -46.37 -21.97
CA THR A 442 -13.26 -46.83 -21.92
C THR A 442 -13.65 -47.19 -20.49
N GLY A 443 -14.69 -46.53 -19.99
CA GLY A 443 -15.29 -46.73 -18.68
C GLY A 443 -16.07 -48.05 -18.55
N ASN A 444 -16.96 -48.10 -17.58
CA ASN A 444 -17.82 -49.23 -17.25
C ASN A 444 -19.28 -48.76 -17.12
N ALA A 445 -20.08 -49.36 -16.23
CA ALA A 445 -21.50 -49.01 -16.05
C ALA A 445 -21.75 -48.09 -14.83
N LYS A 446 -20.68 -47.60 -14.18
CA LYS A 446 -20.69 -46.68 -13.04
C LYS A 446 -20.46 -45.25 -13.55
N ALA A 447 -20.65 -44.28 -12.66
CA ALA A 447 -20.22 -42.90 -12.91
C ALA A 447 -18.69 -42.82 -12.93
N ASN A 448 -18.11 -42.81 -14.13
CA ASN A 448 -16.68 -42.80 -14.36
C ASN A 448 -16.12 -41.40 -14.55
N ARG A 449 -14.88 -41.17 -14.13
CA ARG A 449 -14.09 -40.00 -14.53
C ARG A 449 -12.95 -40.44 -15.44
N LEU A 450 -13.07 -40.08 -16.71
CA LEU A 450 -12.09 -40.40 -17.75
C LEU A 450 -11.28 -39.15 -18.06
N THR A 451 -9.95 -39.26 -17.95
CA THR A 451 -9.02 -38.15 -18.21
C THR A 451 -7.99 -38.57 -19.26
N GLY A 452 -7.91 -37.84 -20.36
CA GLY A 452 -6.93 -38.00 -21.41
C GLY A 452 -5.59 -37.36 -21.09
N ASN A 453 -4.73 -37.28 -22.11
CA ASN A 453 -3.40 -36.67 -22.06
C ASN A 453 -3.34 -35.45 -23.00
N SER A 454 -2.18 -35.15 -23.58
CA SER A 454 -2.01 -34.00 -24.48
C SER A 454 -2.10 -34.38 -25.98
N SER A 455 -2.59 -35.58 -26.27
CA SER A 455 -2.73 -36.13 -27.62
C SER A 455 -4.21 -36.34 -27.92
N ASP A 456 -4.57 -36.38 -29.21
CA ASP A 456 -5.93 -36.71 -29.65
C ASP A 456 -6.39 -38.06 -29.06
N ASN A 457 -7.35 -38.03 -28.14
CA ASN A 457 -7.84 -39.16 -27.38
C ASN A 457 -9.30 -39.49 -27.73
N THR A 458 -9.70 -40.73 -27.44
CA THR A 458 -11.07 -41.22 -27.52
C THR A 458 -11.49 -41.72 -26.14
N LEU A 459 -12.43 -41.01 -25.51
CA LEU A 459 -12.95 -41.30 -24.19
C LEU A 459 -14.39 -41.81 -24.34
N SER A 460 -14.69 -42.99 -23.80
CA SER A 460 -16.04 -43.57 -23.83
C SER A 460 -16.52 -43.96 -22.45
N GLY A 461 -17.53 -43.26 -21.92
CA GLY A 461 -18.11 -43.48 -20.59
C GLY A 461 -18.92 -44.78 -20.50
N LEU A 462 -19.73 -45.05 -21.54
CA LEU A 462 -20.70 -46.14 -21.68
C LEU A 462 -22.02 -45.88 -20.94
N ALA A 463 -22.12 -46.25 -19.67
CA ALA A 463 -23.35 -46.02 -18.91
C ALA A 463 -22.97 -45.55 -17.52
N GLY A 464 -23.75 -44.66 -16.93
CA GLY A 464 -23.30 -43.96 -15.73
C GLY A 464 -23.40 -42.46 -15.95
N ASN A 465 -23.11 -41.69 -14.90
CA ASN A 465 -23.02 -40.24 -15.03
C ASN A 465 -21.53 -39.91 -15.12
N ASP A 466 -21.01 -39.90 -16.33
CA ASP A 466 -19.58 -39.91 -16.59
C ASP A 466 -19.03 -38.49 -16.76
N ARG A 467 -17.81 -38.24 -16.29
CA ARG A 467 -17.05 -37.02 -16.62
C ARG A 467 -15.93 -37.37 -17.58
N LEU A 468 -15.97 -36.78 -18.77
CA LEU A 468 -15.00 -37.00 -19.84
C LEU A 468 -14.20 -35.72 -20.06
N ASP A 469 -12.90 -35.79 -19.78
CA ASP A 469 -11.94 -34.69 -19.95
C ASP A 469 -10.81 -35.17 -20.85
N GLY A 470 -10.84 -34.78 -22.13
CA GLY A 470 -9.84 -35.22 -23.11
C GLY A 470 -8.43 -34.70 -22.81
N GLY A 471 -8.32 -33.64 -22.02
CA GLY A 471 -7.10 -32.85 -21.93
C GLY A 471 -6.95 -31.98 -23.18
N ALA A 472 -5.71 -31.75 -23.59
CA ALA A 472 -5.44 -30.99 -24.80
C ALA A 472 -5.35 -31.93 -26.01
N GLY A 473 -5.81 -31.49 -27.17
CA GLY A 473 -5.82 -32.32 -28.37
C GLY A 473 -7.11 -32.08 -29.15
N SER A 474 -7.35 -32.82 -30.23
CA SER A 474 -8.68 -32.91 -30.83
C SER A 474 -9.32 -34.22 -30.39
N ASP A 475 -10.14 -34.17 -29.35
CA ASP A 475 -10.62 -35.36 -28.66
C ASP A 475 -12.02 -35.80 -29.10
N LEU A 476 -12.29 -37.11 -29.01
CA LEU A 476 -13.62 -37.68 -29.18
C LEU A 476 -14.18 -38.12 -27.82
N LEU A 477 -15.22 -37.44 -27.35
CA LEU A 477 -15.86 -37.69 -26.06
C LEU A 477 -17.24 -38.34 -26.27
N ILE A 478 -17.40 -39.58 -25.83
CA ILE A 478 -18.61 -40.40 -26.00
C ILE A 478 -19.15 -40.74 -24.61
N GLY A 479 -20.15 -40.01 -24.10
CA GLY A 479 -20.70 -40.23 -22.75
C GLY A 479 -21.45 -41.55 -22.68
N GLY A 480 -22.57 -41.64 -23.40
CA GLY A 480 -23.34 -42.88 -23.51
C GLY A 480 -24.71 -42.75 -22.85
N ALA A 481 -24.99 -43.52 -21.81
CA ALA A 481 -26.28 -43.48 -21.12
C ALA A 481 -26.15 -42.99 -19.68
N GLY A 482 -26.78 -41.87 -19.37
CA GLY A 482 -26.79 -41.25 -18.04
C GLY A 482 -26.60 -39.75 -18.17
N ASN A 483 -26.29 -39.07 -17.07
CA ASN A 483 -26.05 -37.62 -17.10
C ASN A 483 -24.56 -37.36 -17.15
N ASP A 484 -24.03 -37.15 -18.35
CA ASP A 484 -22.62 -37.03 -18.62
C ASP A 484 -22.15 -35.58 -18.59
N THR A 485 -20.87 -35.38 -18.33
CA THR A 485 -20.20 -34.08 -18.32
C THR A 485 -18.98 -34.11 -19.23
N TYR A 486 -18.97 -33.25 -20.22
CA TYR A 486 -17.93 -33.13 -21.24
C TYR A 486 -17.10 -31.87 -20.99
N VAL A 487 -15.79 -32.01 -20.85
CA VAL A 487 -14.86 -30.88 -20.77
C VAL A 487 -14.33 -30.60 -22.17
N VAL A 488 -14.45 -29.36 -22.61
CA VAL A 488 -14.04 -28.92 -23.95
C VAL A 488 -13.07 -27.75 -23.83
N ASP A 489 -11.86 -27.91 -24.34
CA ASP A 489 -10.83 -26.87 -24.33
C ASP A 489 -10.19 -26.60 -25.69
N ASP A 490 -10.40 -27.48 -26.68
CA ASP A 490 -9.94 -27.29 -28.05
C ASP A 490 -11.13 -27.25 -29.04
N ALA A 491 -10.98 -26.47 -30.11
CA ALA A 491 -12.03 -26.35 -31.13
C ALA A 491 -12.17 -27.62 -31.99
N GLY A 492 -11.20 -28.53 -31.91
CA GLY A 492 -11.22 -29.84 -32.56
C GLY A 492 -11.95 -30.92 -31.77
N ASP A 493 -12.34 -30.67 -30.52
CA ASP A 493 -13.10 -31.63 -29.71
C ASP A 493 -14.46 -31.94 -30.33
N VAL A 494 -14.85 -33.21 -30.24
CA VAL A 494 -16.12 -33.73 -30.75
C VAL A 494 -16.83 -34.50 -29.64
N ILE A 495 -18.03 -34.03 -29.29
CA ILE A 495 -18.95 -34.75 -28.40
C ILE A 495 -19.89 -35.62 -29.25
N ASP A 496 -19.94 -36.92 -28.94
CA ASP A 496 -20.93 -37.87 -29.48
C ASP A 496 -21.92 -38.26 -28.38
N GLU A 497 -22.95 -37.43 -28.22
CA GLU A 497 -24.09 -37.73 -27.35
C GLU A 497 -25.25 -38.32 -28.18
N SER A 498 -25.31 -39.65 -28.20
CA SER A 498 -26.25 -40.42 -29.01
C SER A 498 -27.48 -40.91 -28.25
N SER A 499 -27.53 -40.74 -26.92
CA SER A 499 -28.72 -41.05 -26.14
C SER A 499 -29.86 -40.11 -26.52
N THR A 500 -31.07 -40.66 -26.60
CA THR A 500 -32.29 -39.88 -26.88
C THR A 500 -33.22 -39.84 -25.67
N SER A 501 -32.69 -40.14 -24.50
CA SER A 501 -33.44 -40.25 -23.25
C SER A 501 -33.72 -38.85 -22.71
N THR A 502 -34.98 -38.43 -22.71
CA THR A 502 -35.36 -37.08 -22.23
C THR A 502 -35.28 -36.90 -20.70
N SER A 503 -34.88 -37.94 -19.96
CA SER A 503 -34.60 -37.85 -18.53
C SER A 503 -33.12 -37.63 -18.22
N GLU A 504 -32.27 -37.85 -19.22
CA GLU A 504 -30.84 -37.59 -19.14
C GLU A 504 -30.61 -36.08 -19.33
N ILE A 505 -29.60 -35.56 -18.63
CA ILE A 505 -29.24 -34.14 -18.64
C ILE A 505 -27.73 -34.06 -18.75
N ASP A 506 -27.27 -33.79 -19.96
CA ASP A 506 -25.85 -33.80 -20.30
C ASP A 506 -25.30 -32.38 -20.30
N THR A 507 -24.08 -32.25 -19.79
CA THR A 507 -23.44 -30.97 -19.50
C THR A 507 -22.15 -30.81 -20.30
N VAL A 508 -21.96 -29.66 -20.92
CA VAL A 508 -20.69 -29.24 -21.49
C VAL A 508 -20.08 -28.15 -20.63
N GLU A 509 -18.85 -28.36 -20.16
CA GLU A 509 -18.00 -27.35 -19.54
C GLU A 509 -16.97 -26.89 -20.58
N SER A 510 -17.10 -25.67 -21.10
CA SER A 510 -16.24 -25.21 -22.19
C SER A 510 -15.39 -23.99 -21.80
N SER A 511 -14.09 -24.07 -22.04
CA SER A 511 -13.19 -22.92 -21.88
C SER A 511 -13.10 -22.04 -23.12
N ILE A 512 -13.83 -22.41 -24.19
CA ILE A 512 -13.88 -21.73 -25.49
C ILE A 512 -15.33 -21.38 -25.87
N THR A 513 -15.52 -20.70 -27.01
CA THR A 513 -16.87 -20.50 -27.56
C THR A 513 -17.43 -21.82 -28.05
N TRP A 514 -18.66 -22.17 -27.62
CA TRP A 514 -19.25 -23.47 -27.90
C TRP A 514 -20.70 -23.40 -28.32
N THR A 515 -21.11 -24.36 -29.15
CA THR A 515 -22.51 -24.58 -29.57
C THR A 515 -22.90 -26.00 -29.20
N LEU A 516 -23.97 -26.16 -28.43
CA LEU A 516 -24.46 -27.48 -28.05
C LEU A 516 -24.92 -28.27 -29.29
N GLY A 517 -24.41 -29.49 -29.42
CA GLY A 517 -24.91 -30.50 -30.35
C GLY A 517 -26.29 -31.02 -29.94
N THR A 518 -26.83 -32.00 -30.66
CA THR A 518 -28.10 -32.64 -30.29
C THR A 518 -28.00 -33.37 -28.96
N ASN A 519 -29.12 -33.49 -28.23
CA ASN A 519 -29.22 -34.24 -26.96
C ASN A 519 -28.34 -33.68 -25.81
N LEU A 520 -27.81 -32.46 -25.94
CA LEU A 520 -27.09 -31.79 -24.86
C LEU A 520 -27.97 -30.68 -24.28
N GLU A 521 -28.15 -30.66 -22.96
CA GLU A 521 -29.05 -29.72 -22.30
C GLU A 521 -28.32 -28.54 -21.64
N LYS A 522 -27.10 -28.74 -21.13
CA LYS A 522 -26.40 -27.72 -20.34
C LYS A 522 -25.07 -27.29 -20.95
N LEU A 523 -24.80 -26.00 -20.92
CA LEU A 523 -23.51 -25.41 -21.24
C LEU A 523 -23.07 -24.48 -20.10
N THR A 524 -21.87 -24.70 -19.59
CA THR A 524 -21.19 -23.81 -18.64
C THR A 524 -19.90 -23.32 -19.27
N LEU A 525 -19.74 -22.01 -19.41
CA LEU A 525 -18.50 -21.39 -19.90
C LEU A 525 -17.52 -21.25 -18.73
N THR A 526 -16.37 -21.93 -18.80
CA THR A 526 -15.36 -21.98 -17.72
C THR A 526 -14.14 -21.10 -18.00
N GLY A 527 -13.99 -20.59 -19.22
CA GLY A 527 -12.92 -19.66 -19.59
C GLY A 527 -13.04 -18.31 -18.87
N SER A 528 -12.00 -17.47 -18.91
CA SER A 528 -12.01 -16.12 -18.31
C SER A 528 -12.08 -14.98 -19.33
N THR A 529 -12.18 -15.31 -20.62
CA THR A 529 -12.25 -14.35 -21.72
C THR A 529 -13.69 -14.19 -22.22
N ALA A 530 -13.95 -13.17 -23.04
CA ALA A 530 -15.23 -13.00 -23.72
C ALA A 530 -15.45 -14.12 -24.76
N ILE A 531 -16.16 -15.18 -24.35
CA ILE A 531 -16.58 -16.32 -25.17
C ILE A 531 -18.11 -16.38 -25.26
N SER A 532 -18.64 -17.14 -26.20
CA SER A 532 -20.09 -17.23 -26.45
C SER A 532 -20.61 -18.65 -26.26
N GLY A 533 -21.89 -18.76 -25.90
CA GLY A 533 -22.59 -20.03 -25.73
C GLY A 533 -23.87 -20.06 -26.55
N TYR A 534 -24.07 -21.14 -27.31
CA TYR A 534 -25.27 -21.31 -28.13
C TYR A 534 -25.94 -22.64 -27.78
N GLY A 535 -27.23 -22.58 -27.46
CA GLY A 535 -28.10 -23.74 -27.23
C GLY A 535 -28.45 -24.47 -28.53
N ASN A 536 -29.49 -25.30 -28.49
CA ASN A 536 -29.97 -26.13 -29.58
C ASN A 536 -31.52 -26.09 -29.68
N GLN A 537 -32.19 -27.20 -29.97
CA GLN A 537 -33.67 -27.24 -30.08
C GLN A 537 -34.38 -27.66 -28.79
N LEU A 538 -33.63 -27.94 -27.73
CA LEU A 538 -34.09 -28.44 -26.43
C LEU A 538 -34.24 -27.27 -25.44
N ALA A 539 -34.85 -27.54 -24.28
CA ALA A 539 -34.83 -26.59 -23.18
C ALA A 539 -33.43 -26.58 -22.53
N ASN A 540 -32.60 -25.63 -22.93
CA ASN A 540 -31.21 -25.53 -22.51
C ASN A 540 -31.01 -24.70 -21.25
N THR A 541 -29.96 -25.00 -20.48
CA THR A 541 -29.43 -24.10 -19.46
C THR A 541 -28.03 -23.65 -19.88
N LEU A 542 -27.86 -22.36 -20.13
CA LEU A 542 -26.59 -21.76 -20.53
C LEU A 542 -26.10 -20.83 -19.42
N THR A 543 -24.88 -21.05 -18.94
CA THR A 543 -24.23 -20.23 -17.92
C THR A 543 -22.94 -19.63 -18.49
N GLY A 544 -22.86 -18.31 -18.47
CA GLY A 544 -21.72 -17.51 -18.86
C GLY A 544 -20.58 -17.53 -17.84
N ASN A 545 -19.52 -16.81 -18.17
CA ASN A 545 -18.35 -16.61 -17.32
C ASN A 545 -18.29 -15.16 -16.83
N THR A 546 -17.10 -14.66 -16.51
CA THR A 546 -16.91 -13.29 -16.00
C THR A 546 -16.60 -12.25 -17.08
N GLY A 547 -16.55 -12.67 -18.35
CA GLY A 547 -16.34 -11.80 -19.49
C GLY A 547 -17.62 -11.61 -20.28
N ASN A 548 -17.67 -10.55 -21.10
CA ASN A 548 -18.86 -10.23 -21.91
C ASN A 548 -19.25 -11.38 -22.85
N ASN A 549 -20.29 -12.12 -22.49
CA ASN A 549 -20.78 -13.28 -23.20
C ASN A 549 -21.91 -12.92 -24.15
N ARG A 550 -22.01 -13.70 -25.23
CA ARG A 550 -23.22 -13.80 -26.03
C ARG A 550 -23.83 -15.17 -25.80
N LEU A 551 -25.01 -15.21 -25.19
CA LEU A 551 -25.76 -16.42 -24.92
C LEU A 551 -27.03 -16.44 -25.78
N SER A 552 -27.28 -17.54 -26.47
CA SER A 552 -28.49 -17.71 -27.27
C SER A 552 -29.13 -19.08 -27.07
N GLY A 553 -30.38 -19.13 -26.60
CA GLY A 553 -31.13 -20.36 -26.34
C GLY A 553 -31.56 -21.10 -27.60
N GLN A 554 -31.89 -20.36 -28.65
CA GLN A 554 -32.42 -20.83 -29.94
C GLN A 554 -33.90 -21.26 -29.89
N LEU A 555 -34.22 -22.55 -29.81
CA LEU A 555 -35.61 -23.02 -29.67
C LEU A 555 -35.67 -23.81 -28.36
N GLY A 556 -36.73 -23.67 -27.59
CA GLY A 556 -36.82 -24.39 -26.32
C GLY A 556 -37.40 -23.48 -25.25
N ASN A 557 -37.51 -23.95 -24.02
CA ASN A 557 -37.77 -23.04 -22.91
C ASN A 557 -36.46 -22.94 -22.13
N ASP A 558 -35.66 -21.95 -22.48
CA ASP A 558 -34.26 -21.88 -22.11
C ASP A 558 -34.05 -21.10 -20.81
N THR A 559 -32.95 -21.38 -20.11
CA THR A 559 -32.47 -20.56 -19.00
C THR A 559 -31.07 -20.08 -19.32
N LEU A 560 -30.90 -18.77 -19.47
CA LEU A 560 -29.64 -18.11 -19.77
C LEU A 560 -29.23 -17.32 -18.53
N ASP A 561 -27.99 -17.52 -18.07
CA ASP A 561 -27.37 -16.78 -16.98
C ASP A 561 -26.06 -16.17 -17.48
N GLY A 562 -26.01 -14.85 -17.65
CA GLY A 562 -24.84 -14.12 -18.17
C GLY A 562 -23.66 -14.16 -17.21
N GLY A 563 -23.95 -14.03 -15.92
CA GLY A 563 -22.94 -14.04 -14.86
C GLY A 563 -22.42 -12.65 -14.57
N SER A 564 -21.21 -12.33 -15.02
CA SER A 564 -20.66 -10.98 -14.88
C SER A 564 -20.06 -10.51 -16.19
N GLY A 565 -20.08 -9.21 -16.43
CA GLY A 565 -19.70 -8.65 -17.72
C GLY A 565 -20.90 -8.01 -18.38
N ASN A 566 -20.68 -7.40 -19.55
CA ASN A 566 -21.77 -6.80 -20.32
C ASN A 566 -22.27 -7.84 -21.33
N ASP A 567 -23.29 -8.58 -20.95
CA ASP A 567 -23.74 -9.78 -21.65
C ASP A 567 -24.87 -9.48 -22.63
N THR A 568 -24.96 -10.30 -23.67
CA THR A 568 -26.09 -10.28 -24.61
C THR A 568 -26.83 -11.61 -24.52
N LEU A 569 -28.05 -11.57 -24.01
CA LEU A 569 -28.90 -12.73 -23.79
C LEU A 569 -30.05 -12.72 -24.82
N ASP A 570 -30.13 -13.77 -25.61
CA ASP A 570 -31.13 -13.97 -26.65
C ASP A 570 -31.86 -15.29 -26.40
N GLY A 571 -33.02 -15.23 -25.75
CA GLY A 571 -33.82 -16.42 -25.41
C GLY A 571 -34.11 -17.27 -26.64
N GLY A 572 -34.34 -16.63 -27.78
CA GLY A 572 -34.78 -17.31 -28.99
C GLY A 572 -36.29 -17.48 -28.96
N ALA A 573 -36.79 -18.63 -29.42
CA ALA A 573 -38.23 -18.91 -29.45
C ALA A 573 -38.62 -19.86 -28.33
N GLY A 574 -39.58 -19.45 -27.50
CA GLY A 574 -40.03 -20.30 -26.41
C GLY A 574 -40.67 -19.59 -25.25
N THR A 575 -40.24 -19.94 -24.06
CA THR A 575 -40.60 -19.26 -22.82
C THR A 575 -39.37 -19.32 -21.96
N ASP A 576 -38.56 -18.27 -22.10
CA ASP A 576 -37.18 -18.28 -21.68
C ASP A 576 -37.00 -17.49 -20.39
N ARG A 577 -35.98 -17.85 -19.62
CA ARG A 577 -35.56 -17.12 -18.43
C ARG A 577 -34.16 -16.58 -18.68
N MET A 578 -34.01 -15.26 -18.68
CA MET A 578 -32.73 -14.59 -18.90
C MET A 578 -32.32 -13.84 -17.63
N ILE A 579 -31.14 -14.15 -17.11
CA ILE A 579 -30.53 -13.55 -15.92
C ILE A 579 -29.25 -12.88 -16.37
N GLY A 580 -29.17 -11.54 -16.33
CA GLY A 580 -27.99 -10.80 -16.80
C GLY A 580 -26.85 -10.91 -15.81
N GLY A 581 -27.11 -10.42 -14.59
CA GLY A 581 -26.19 -10.59 -13.48
C GLY A 581 -25.59 -9.25 -13.07
N ALA A 582 -24.29 -9.07 -13.26
CA ALA A 582 -23.59 -7.81 -12.97
C ALA A 582 -22.91 -7.26 -14.23
N GLY A 583 -23.18 -6.02 -14.58
CA GLY A 583 -22.69 -5.37 -15.78
C GLY A 583 -23.82 -4.63 -16.49
N ASN A 584 -23.60 -4.23 -17.74
CA ASN A 584 -24.64 -3.62 -18.58
C ASN A 584 -25.10 -4.65 -19.60
N ASP A 585 -26.24 -5.27 -19.35
CA ASP A 585 -26.74 -6.41 -20.08
C ASP A 585 -27.79 -6.02 -21.13
N THR A 586 -27.91 -6.84 -22.17
CA THR A 586 -28.90 -6.66 -23.24
C THR A 586 -29.72 -7.92 -23.45
N TYR A 587 -31.03 -7.79 -23.30
CA TYR A 587 -32.01 -8.84 -23.48
C TYR A 587 -32.76 -8.71 -24.81
N TYR A 588 -32.84 -9.81 -25.55
CA TYR A 588 -33.70 -9.95 -26.72
C TYR A 588 -34.86 -10.88 -26.38
N LEU A 589 -36.08 -10.34 -26.45
CA LEU A 589 -37.31 -11.07 -26.15
C LEU A 589 -38.12 -11.24 -27.44
N ASP A 590 -38.59 -12.45 -27.71
CA ASP A 590 -39.49 -12.74 -28.83
C ASP A 590 -40.96 -12.87 -28.39
N THR A 591 -41.19 -13.12 -27.10
CA THR A 591 -42.51 -13.32 -26.50
C THR A 591 -42.65 -12.62 -25.14
N LEU A 592 -43.90 -12.45 -24.68
CA LEU A 592 -44.20 -11.91 -23.33
C LEU A 592 -44.16 -12.97 -22.24
N ASN A 593 -43.98 -14.24 -22.60
CA ASN A 593 -43.79 -15.29 -21.61
C ASN A 593 -42.35 -15.34 -21.09
N ASP A 594 -41.41 -14.68 -21.78
CA ASP A 594 -40.02 -14.61 -21.34
C ASP A 594 -39.92 -13.82 -20.03
N VAL A 595 -39.03 -14.28 -19.16
CA VAL A 595 -38.76 -13.70 -17.85
C VAL A 595 -37.35 -13.15 -17.84
N VAL A 596 -37.24 -11.83 -17.76
CA VAL A 596 -35.98 -11.13 -17.49
C VAL A 596 -35.82 -11.00 -15.98
N VAL A 597 -34.64 -11.35 -15.47
CA VAL A 597 -34.28 -11.24 -14.06
C VAL A 597 -33.01 -10.42 -13.96
N GLU A 598 -33.14 -9.19 -13.50
CA GLU A 598 -31.99 -8.36 -13.17
C GLU A 598 -31.68 -8.30 -11.68
N THR A 599 -30.44 -8.67 -11.35
CA THR A 599 -29.95 -8.67 -9.96
C THR A 599 -28.99 -7.53 -9.67
N GLY A 600 -28.47 -6.87 -10.71
CA GLY A 600 -27.72 -5.62 -10.60
C GLY A 600 -28.52 -4.57 -9.83
N THR A 601 -27.84 -3.80 -9.00
CA THR A 601 -28.46 -2.69 -8.25
C THR A 601 -27.57 -1.45 -8.25
N ALA A 602 -26.42 -1.50 -8.92
CA ALA A 602 -25.56 -0.35 -9.01
C ALA A 602 -26.15 0.63 -10.02
N LYS A 603 -26.24 1.91 -9.67
CA LYS A 603 -26.77 2.95 -10.57
C LYS A 603 -25.94 3.17 -11.85
N THR A 604 -24.76 2.57 -11.94
CA THR A 604 -23.89 2.60 -13.12
C THR A 604 -24.15 1.43 -14.06
N GLU A 605 -24.80 0.38 -13.57
CA GLU A 605 -25.31 -0.74 -14.37
C GLU A 605 -26.56 -0.23 -15.09
N ILE A 606 -26.57 -0.36 -16.41
CA ILE A 606 -27.65 0.16 -17.27
C ILE A 606 -28.06 -0.95 -18.22
N ASP A 607 -29.20 -1.56 -17.93
CA ASP A 607 -29.63 -2.79 -18.57
C ASP A 607 -30.74 -2.51 -19.59
N THR A 608 -30.69 -3.23 -20.72
CA THR A 608 -31.49 -2.93 -21.90
C THR A 608 -32.37 -4.09 -22.33
N VAL A 609 -33.68 -3.87 -22.40
CA VAL A 609 -34.64 -4.80 -23.01
C VAL A 609 -34.95 -4.36 -24.45
N LYS A 610 -34.86 -5.31 -25.38
CA LYS A 610 -35.25 -5.14 -26.78
C LYS A 610 -36.34 -6.13 -27.15
N ILE A 611 -37.49 -5.63 -27.60
CA ILE A 611 -38.67 -6.46 -27.84
C ILE A 611 -39.58 -5.87 -28.94
N ALA A 612 -40.21 -6.74 -29.74
CA ALA A 612 -41.15 -6.34 -30.81
C ALA A 612 -42.64 -6.38 -30.39
N LEU A 613 -42.91 -6.32 -29.08
CA LEU A 613 -44.23 -6.38 -28.45
C LEU A 613 -44.33 -5.28 -27.38
N SER A 614 -45.54 -4.94 -26.95
CA SER A 614 -45.70 -3.99 -25.83
C SER A 614 -45.13 -4.58 -24.54
N TYR A 615 -44.34 -3.80 -23.80
CA TYR A 615 -43.59 -4.31 -22.65
C TYR A 615 -43.54 -3.31 -21.49
N THR A 616 -43.45 -3.85 -20.27
CA THR A 616 -43.28 -3.08 -19.04
C THR A 616 -41.99 -3.53 -18.38
N LEU A 617 -41.06 -2.61 -18.11
CA LEU A 617 -39.78 -2.92 -17.48
C LEU A 617 -40.01 -3.50 -16.07
N GLY A 618 -39.30 -4.59 -15.77
CA GLY A 618 -39.18 -5.11 -14.42
C GLY A 618 -38.32 -4.21 -13.53
N SER A 619 -38.08 -4.61 -12.29
CA SER A 619 -37.12 -3.92 -11.41
C SER A 619 -35.69 -3.96 -11.98
N ASN A 620 -34.89 -2.94 -11.66
CA ASN A 620 -33.45 -2.84 -12.04
C ASN A 620 -33.20 -2.88 -13.55
N LEU A 621 -34.16 -2.42 -14.35
CA LEU A 621 -34.00 -2.30 -15.79
C LEU A 621 -34.25 -0.83 -16.16
N GLU A 622 -33.33 -0.22 -16.88
CA GLU A 622 -33.36 1.21 -17.18
C GLU A 622 -33.79 1.48 -18.62
N ASN A 623 -33.43 0.63 -19.58
CA ASN A 623 -33.67 0.91 -20.99
C ASN A 623 -34.68 -0.05 -21.63
N LEU A 624 -35.65 0.51 -22.34
CA LEU A 624 -36.56 -0.24 -23.22
C LEU A 624 -36.46 0.27 -24.65
N VAL A 625 -36.21 -0.64 -25.59
CA VAL A 625 -36.26 -0.34 -27.02
C VAL A 625 -37.32 -1.19 -27.70
N LEU A 626 -38.37 -0.54 -28.19
CA LEU A 626 -39.43 -1.16 -28.95
C LEU A 626 -38.98 -1.36 -30.40
N MET A 627 -39.02 -2.61 -30.86
CA MET A 627 -38.62 -3.00 -32.20
C MET A 627 -39.82 -3.19 -33.14
N GLY A 628 -39.55 -3.28 -34.44
CA GLY A 628 -40.56 -3.56 -35.46
C GLY A 628 -41.33 -2.32 -35.92
N SER A 629 -42.53 -2.53 -36.46
CA SER A 629 -43.34 -1.48 -37.09
C SER A 629 -44.82 -1.51 -36.65
N ALA A 630 -45.14 -2.29 -35.62
CA ALA A 630 -46.48 -2.35 -35.05
C ALA A 630 -46.65 -1.22 -34.03
N ALA A 631 -47.88 -0.73 -33.85
CA ALA A 631 -48.22 0.18 -32.76
C ALA A 631 -48.19 -0.59 -31.43
N ILE A 632 -47.06 -0.53 -30.75
CA ILE A 632 -46.78 -1.19 -29.47
C ILE A 632 -46.37 -0.14 -28.45
N ASN A 633 -46.46 -0.48 -27.17
CA ASN A 633 -46.35 0.48 -26.07
C ASN A 633 -45.25 0.07 -25.10
N GLY A 634 -44.62 1.06 -24.48
CA GLY A 634 -43.58 0.87 -23.47
C GLY A 634 -44.03 1.44 -22.13
N THR A 635 -43.68 0.78 -21.05
CA THR A 635 -43.88 1.30 -19.70
C THR A 635 -42.60 1.07 -18.90
N GLY A 636 -42.07 2.11 -18.26
CA GLY A 636 -40.94 2.02 -17.35
C GLY A 636 -41.35 1.51 -15.97
N ASN A 637 -40.50 1.77 -14.99
CA ASN A 637 -40.62 1.39 -13.59
C ASN A 637 -40.50 2.64 -12.68
N ALA A 638 -39.76 2.55 -11.56
CA ALA A 638 -39.59 3.67 -10.62
C ALA A 638 -38.14 4.23 -10.63
N LEU A 639 -37.33 3.80 -11.59
CA LEU A 639 -35.96 4.22 -11.83
C LEU A 639 -35.94 5.23 -12.99
N ASP A 640 -34.82 5.91 -13.17
CA ASP A 640 -34.60 6.78 -14.33
C ASP A 640 -34.52 5.91 -15.60
N ASN A 641 -35.57 5.91 -16.43
CA ASN A 641 -35.68 5.04 -17.59
C ASN A 641 -35.45 5.76 -18.91
N THR A 642 -34.87 5.06 -19.90
CA THR A 642 -34.88 5.51 -21.30
C THR A 642 -35.80 4.60 -22.12
N LEU A 643 -36.91 5.15 -22.59
CA LEU A 643 -37.88 4.45 -23.42
C LEU A 643 -37.78 4.96 -24.87
N THR A 644 -37.43 4.07 -25.79
CA THR A 644 -37.38 4.36 -27.22
C THR A 644 -38.45 3.57 -27.97
N GLY A 645 -39.37 4.29 -28.60
CA GLY A 645 -40.41 3.80 -29.48
C GLY A 645 -39.90 3.37 -30.85
N ASN A 646 -40.80 2.81 -31.64
CA ASN A 646 -40.61 2.50 -33.04
C ASN A 646 -41.32 3.53 -33.93
N SER A 647 -41.30 3.35 -35.26
CA SER A 647 -41.88 4.34 -36.18
C SER A 647 -43.42 4.36 -36.24
N ALA A 648 -44.12 3.65 -35.35
CA ALA A 648 -45.58 3.62 -35.29
C ALA A 648 -46.07 4.46 -34.10
N ALA A 649 -47.36 4.75 -34.03
CA ALA A 649 -47.93 5.43 -32.86
C ALA A 649 -47.82 4.55 -31.60
N ASN A 650 -46.97 4.95 -30.67
CA ASN A 650 -46.65 4.29 -29.41
C ASN A 650 -47.23 5.11 -28.24
N ILE A 651 -47.55 4.40 -27.15
CA ILE A 651 -47.76 5.02 -25.83
C ILE A 651 -46.55 4.64 -24.98
N LEU A 652 -45.76 5.63 -24.58
CA LEU A 652 -44.63 5.46 -23.66
C LEU A 652 -45.01 6.08 -22.32
N THR A 653 -44.92 5.31 -21.25
CA THR A 653 -45.17 5.77 -19.88
C THR A 653 -43.90 5.57 -19.05
N GLY A 654 -43.27 6.63 -18.57
CA GLY A 654 -42.03 6.60 -17.79
C GLY A 654 -42.23 5.91 -16.44
N GLY A 655 -43.03 6.51 -15.56
CA GLY A 655 -43.33 5.99 -14.24
C GLY A 655 -42.94 7.00 -13.16
N ASP A 656 -42.22 6.55 -12.13
CA ASP A 656 -41.49 7.46 -11.25
C ASP A 656 -40.03 7.47 -11.73
N GLY A 657 -39.27 8.54 -11.48
CA GLY A 657 -37.88 8.65 -11.92
C GLY A 657 -37.69 9.82 -12.88
N SER A 658 -36.45 10.10 -13.27
CA SER A 658 -36.15 11.09 -14.32
C SER A 658 -36.07 10.38 -15.65
N ASP A 659 -37.20 10.26 -16.35
CA ASP A 659 -37.33 9.42 -17.52
C ASP A 659 -37.02 10.17 -18.83
N ARG A 660 -36.46 9.49 -19.82
CA ARG A 660 -36.34 9.97 -21.20
C ARG A 660 -37.24 9.17 -22.12
N LEU A 661 -38.21 9.84 -22.73
CA LEU A 661 -39.22 9.24 -23.60
C LEU A 661 -39.02 9.73 -25.03
N ASP A 662 -38.66 8.83 -25.93
CA ASP A 662 -38.53 9.08 -27.37
C ASP A 662 -39.50 8.19 -28.15
N GLY A 663 -40.60 8.76 -28.62
CA GLY A 663 -41.61 8.04 -29.41
C GLY A 663 -41.11 7.60 -30.79
N GLY A 664 -40.06 8.24 -31.31
CA GLY A 664 -39.72 8.22 -32.73
C GLY A 664 -40.77 8.95 -33.58
N ARG A 665 -40.71 8.75 -34.90
CA ARG A 665 -41.49 9.51 -35.91
C ARG A 665 -43.02 9.31 -35.89
N GLY A 666 -43.55 8.62 -34.89
CA GLY A 666 -44.96 8.24 -34.83
C GLY A 666 -45.88 9.42 -34.55
N ASN A 667 -47.10 9.10 -34.14
CA ASN A 667 -47.95 10.07 -33.46
C ASN A 667 -48.10 9.53 -32.04
N ASP A 668 -47.17 9.91 -31.19
CA ASP A 668 -46.91 9.20 -29.94
C ASP A 668 -47.62 9.87 -28.77
N THR A 669 -47.88 9.09 -27.73
CA THR A 669 -48.30 9.60 -26.43
C THR A 669 -47.20 9.34 -25.45
N LEU A 670 -46.55 10.41 -24.97
CA LEU A 670 -45.45 10.34 -24.03
C LEU A 670 -45.96 10.82 -22.67
N GLN A 671 -45.87 9.97 -21.65
CA GLN A 671 -46.33 10.25 -20.29
C GLN A 671 -45.16 10.02 -19.33
N GLY A 672 -44.55 11.06 -18.80
CA GLY A 672 -43.39 11.02 -17.90
C GLY A 672 -43.76 10.40 -16.56
N GLY A 673 -44.42 11.17 -15.71
CA GLY A 673 -45.02 10.65 -14.48
C GLY A 673 -44.63 11.45 -13.24
N LEU A 674 -43.73 10.95 -12.39
CA LEU A 674 -43.17 11.70 -11.28
C LEU A 674 -41.65 11.78 -11.43
N GLY A 675 -41.08 12.97 -11.41
CA GLY A 675 -39.63 13.19 -11.48
C GLY A 675 -39.29 14.24 -12.52
N ASN A 676 -38.05 14.28 -12.99
CA ASN A 676 -37.63 15.26 -14.00
C ASN A 676 -37.56 14.57 -15.35
N ASP A 677 -38.63 14.63 -16.11
CA ASP A 677 -38.78 13.86 -17.34
C ASP A 677 -38.32 14.65 -18.57
N THR A 678 -37.85 13.93 -19.58
CA THR A 678 -37.41 14.47 -20.86
C THR A 678 -38.20 13.83 -22.00
N TYR A 679 -38.95 14.67 -22.71
CA TYR A 679 -39.79 14.29 -23.84
C TYR A 679 -39.10 14.65 -25.15
N VAL A 680 -38.81 13.66 -25.99
CA VAL A 680 -38.29 13.88 -27.34
C VAL A 680 -39.46 13.93 -28.31
N VAL A 681 -39.62 15.08 -28.98
CA VAL A 681 -40.74 15.34 -29.88
C VAL A 681 -40.20 15.59 -31.28
N ASP A 682 -40.54 14.69 -32.20
CA ASP A 682 -40.18 14.80 -33.62
C ASP A 682 -41.42 14.85 -34.55
N SER A 683 -42.63 14.78 -33.98
CA SER A 683 -43.90 14.88 -34.70
C SER A 683 -44.86 15.89 -34.05
N THR A 684 -45.42 16.80 -34.87
CA THR A 684 -46.43 17.79 -34.41
C THR A 684 -47.72 17.17 -33.87
N SER A 685 -47.89 15.85 -34.02
CA SER A 685 -49.05 15.11 -33.55
C SER A 685 -48.78 14.34 -32.24
N ASP A 686 -47.59 14.47 -31.67
CA ASP A 686 -47.26 13.88 -30.38
C ASP A 686 -48.07 14.55 -29.27
N THR A 687 -48.45 13.75 -28.28
CA THR A 687 -49.22 14.18 -27.12
C THR A 687 -48.40 13.92 -25.86
N LEU A 688 -48.12 14.98 -25.11
CA LEU A 688 -47.36 14.92 -23.86
C LEU A 688 -48.34 14.98 -22.70
N ILE A 689 -48.17 14.10 -21.72
CA ILE A 689 -49.02 14.01 -20.53
C ILE A 689 -48.13 14.07 -19.31
N GLU A 690 -48.09 15.24 -18.65
CA GLU A 690 -47.38 15.42 -17.39
C GLU A 690 -48.36 15.51 -16.21
N THR A 691 -48.10 14.76 -15.15
CA THR A 691 -48.92 14.72 -13.94
C THR A 691 -48.47 15.82 -12.99
N ALA A 692 -49.30 16.84 -12.78
CA ALA A 692 -49.03 17.84 -11.76
C ALA A 692 -48.73 17.18 -10.40
N GLN A 693 -47.60 17.54 -9.75
CA GLN A 693 -47.38 17.17 -8.35
C GLN A 693 -48.65 17.47 -7.58
N SER A 694 -49.12 16.50 -6.78
CA SER A 694 -50.11 16.83 -5.76
C SER A 694 -49.47 17.89 -4.89
N THR A 695 -49.90 19.15 -5.04
CA THR A 695 -49.62 20.19 -4.06
C THR A 695 -49.90 19.57 -2.70
N ASN A 696 -48.85 19.39 -1.91
CA ASN A 696 -48.95 18.75 -0.62
C ASN A 696 -49.91 19.58 0.24
N THR A 697 -51.18 19.19 0.29
CA THR A 697 -52.17 19.76 1.21
C THR A 697 -52.00 19.17 2.62
N ASP A 698 -50.78 18.86 3.05
CA ASP A 698 -50.48 18.57 4.44
C ASP A 698 -49.99 19.82 5.16
N PRO A 699 -50.88 20.62 5.79
CA PRO A 699 -50.45 21.63 6.73
C PRO A 699 -50.07 20.88 8.01
N ILE A 700 -48.82 20.38 8.08
CA ILE A 700 -48.02 20.03 9.27
C ILE A 700 -47.09 18.85 8.92
N VAL A 701 -45.91 19.11 8.35
CA VAL A 701 -44.65 18.44 8.76
C VAL A 701 -43.47 19.37 8.48
N VAL A 702 -42.98 20.04 9.53
CA VAL A 702 -41.63 20.64 9.55
C VAL A 702 -40.64 19.52 9.88
N SER A 703 -40.19 18.75 8.88
CA SER A 703 -38.97 17.91 8.97
C SER A 703 -38.55 17.24 7.64
N LYS A 704 -38.46 17.97 6.53
CA LYS A 704 -37.58 17.57 5.40
C LYS A 704 -36.60 18.71 5.16
N THR A 705 -35.34 18.49 5.52
CA THR A 705 -34.21 19.44 5.44
C THR A 705 -33.58 19.52 4.05
N THR A 706 -34.31 19.12 3.02
CA THR A 706 -33.95 19.29 1.62
C THR A 706 -35.09 20.08 0.98
N PRO A 707 -34.83 21.24 0.35
CA PRO A 707 -35.80 21.84 -0.56
C PRO A 707 -36.21 20.74 -1.52
N VAL A 708 -37.51 20.45 -1.62
CA VAL A 708 -37.98 19.71 -2.79
C VAL A 708 -37.84 20.75 -3.89
N THR A 709 -36.78 20.65 -4.69
CA THR A 709 -36.73 21.33 -5.98
C THR A 709 -38.03 20.97 -6.68
N ALA A 710 -38.72 21.94 -7.27
CA ALA A 710 -39.81 21.62 -8.17
C ALA A 710 -39.31 20.57 -9.17
N GLU A 711 -40.15 19.60 -9.51
CA GLU A 711 -39.89 18.75 -10.67
C GLU A 711 -39.78 19.68 -11.89
N ILE A 712 -38.78 19.42 -12.73
CA ILE A 712 -38.49 20.23 -13.92
C ILE A 712 -38.53 19.29 -15.11
N ASP A 713 -39.59 19.40 -15.88
CA ASP A 713 -39.83 18.57 -17.05
C ASP A 713 -39.40 19.30 -18.32
N THR A 714 -38.73 18.58 -19.20
CA THR A 714 -38.06 19.12 -20.38
C THR A 714 -38.61 18.53 -21.67
N VAL A 715 -38.91 19.40 -22.63
CA VAL A 715 -39.23 18.99 -24.00
C VAL A 715 -38.07 19.30 -24.92
N GLU A 716 -37.55 18.29 -25.60
CA GLU A 716 -36.62 18.42 -26.73
C GLU A 716 -37.40 18.34 -28.04
N ALA A 717 -37.62 19.48 -28.71
CA ALA A 717 -38.47 19.55 -29.90
C ALA A 717 -37.67 19.80 -31.18
N TRP A 718 -37.88 18.99 -32.21
CA TRP A 718 -37.28 19.17 -33.55
C TRP A 718 -38.17 19.98 -34.52
N LEU A 719 -39.16 20.69 -33.97
CA LEU A 719 -40.24 21.39 -34.69
C LEU A 719 -40.84 22.49 -33.80
N ASP A 720 -41.72 23.33 -34.38
CA ASP A 720 -42.43 24.36 -33.63
C ASP A 720 -43.25 23.74 -32.49
N TRP A 721 -43.05 24.21 -31.26
CA TRP A 721 -43.65 23.60 -30.08
C TRP A 721 -44.23 24.61 -29.09
N THR A 722 -45.31 24.19 -28.42
CA THR A 722 -45.94 24.93 -27.32
C THR A 722 -46.04 24.02 -26.12
N LEU A 723 -45.47 24.43 -24.99
CA LEU A 723 -45.51 23.67 -23.75
C LEU A 723 -46.95 23.50 -23.27
N GLY A 724 -47.33 22.26 -22.96
CA GLY A 724 -48.54 21.92 -22.23
C GLY A 724 -48.44 22.35 -20.76
N THR A 725 -49.50 22.14 -19.98
CA THR A 725 -49.47 22.40 -18.54
C THR A 725 -48.46 21.50 -17.81
N ASN A 726 -47.83 22.01 -16.75
CA ASN A 726 -46.83 21.30 -15.92
C ASN A 726 -45.51 20.97 -16.62
N LEU A 727 -45.20 21.64 -17.73
CA LEU A 727 -43.90 21.52 -18.39
C LEU A 727 -43.14 22.83 -18.24
N GLU A 728 -41.91 22.80 -17.74
CA GLU A 728 -41.12 23.99 -17.43
C GLU A 728 -40.13 24.31 -18.54
N ASN A 729 -39.47 23.31 -19.12
CA ASN A 729 -38.36 23.53 -20.04
C ASN A 729 -38.72 23.15 -21.48
N LEU A 730 -38.33 24.00 -22.43
CA LEU A 730 -38.36 23.72 -23.87
C LEU A 730 -36.99 23.97 -24.47
N THR A 731 -36.43 22.97 -25.13
CA THR A 731 -35.22 23.09 -25.95
C THR A 731 -35.56 22.82 -27.41
N LEU A 732 -35.35 23.80 -28.27
CA LEU A 732 -35.50 23.66 -29.70
C LEU A 732 -34.24 23.02 -30.29
N MET A 733 -34.43 21.95 -31.04
CA MET A 733 -33.36 21.13 -31.62
C MET A 733 -33.21 21.43 -33.13
N GLY A 734 -32.16 20.89 -33.73
CA GLY A 734 -31.93 21.01 -35.17
C GLY A 734 -31.34 22.36 -35.61
N THR A 735 -31.53 22.69 -36.89
CA THR A 735 -30.92 23.85 -37.55
C THR A 735 -31.92 24.75 -38.26
N ASP A 736 -33.21 24.43 -38.16
CA ASP A 736 -34.28 25.21 -38.77
C ASP A 736 -34.67 26.35 -37.82
N MET A 737 -35.17 27.44 -38.38
CA MET A 737 -35.87 28.47 -37.60
C MET A 737 -37.15 27.85 -37.05
N LEU A 738 -37.26 27.81 -35.73
CA LEU A 738 -38.36 27.22 -34.99
C LEU A 738 -38.99 28.21 -34.00
N GLU A 739 -40.28 28.02 -33.75
CA GLU A 739 -41.06 28.77 -32.77
C GLU A 739 -41.25 27.95 -31.48
N GLY A 740 -40.83 28.50 -30.34
CA GLY A 740 -41.02 27.94 -29.01
C GLY A 740 -41.94 28.81 -28.16
N ARG A 741 -42.99 28.20 -27.59
CA ARG A 741 -43.94 28.89 -26.70
C ARG A 741 -44.01 28.20 -25.34
N GLY A 742 -43.89 28.97 -24.27
CA GLY A 742 -44.10 28.57 -22.88
C GLY A 742 -45.58 28.46 -22.50
N ASN A 743 -45.84 28.45 -21.20
CA ASN A 743 -47.15 28.34 -20.57
C ASN A 743 -47.31 29.38 -19.44
N GLU A 744 -47.99 29.06 -18.33
CA GLU A 744 -48.24 30.01 -17.22
C GLU A 744 -47.27 29.79 -16.03
N LEU A 745 -46.24 28.95 -16.23
CA LEU A 745 -45.21 28.61 -15.25
C LEU A 745 -43.92 29.35 -15.57
N ALA A 746 -42.98 29.40 -14.62
CA ALA A 746 -41.63 29.90 -14.90
C ALA A 746 -40.90 28.92 -15.83
N ASN A 747 -40.83 29.25 -17.12
CA ASN A 747 -40.27 28.41 -18.16
C ASN A 747 -38.81 28.72 -18.46
N VAL A 748 -38.04 27.70 -18.87
CA VAL A 748 -36.74 27.90 -19.53
C VAL A 748 -36.87 27.49 -20.99
N ILE A 749 -36.81 28.45 -21.90
CA ILE A 749 -36.95 28.21 -23.34
C ILE A 749 -35.60 28.48 -24.00
N THR A 750 -35.00 27.45 -24.60
CA THR A 750 -33.71 27.52 -25.28
C THR A 750 -33.89 27.30 -26.79
N GLY A 751 -33.48 28.30 -27.58
CA GLY A 751 -33.41 28.22 -29.03
C GLY A 751 -32.20 27.43 -29.54
N ASN A 752 -32.18 27.20 -30.85
CA ASN A 752 -31.07 26.54 -31.54
C ASN A 752 -30.09 27.59 -32.10
N ALA A 753 -29.46 27.32 -33.25
CA ALA A 753 -28.49 28.24 -33.86
C ALA A 753 -29.06 29.03 -35.06
N ALA A 754 -30.37 28.97 -35.26
CA ALA A 754 -31.11 29.70 -36.28
C ALA A 754 -31.97 30.79 -35.64
N ASP A 755 -32.43 31.75 -36.45
CA ASP A 755 -33.30 32.85 -36.01
C ASP A 755 -34.63 32.33 -35.43
N ASN A 756 -34.72 32.15 -34.12
CA ASN A 756 -35.85 31.57 -33.40
C ASN A 756 -36.87 32.62 -32.94
N LEU A 757 -38.10 32.15 -32.70
CA LEU A 757 -39.17 32.93 -32.06
C LEU A 757 -39.50 32.30 -30.71
N LEU A 758 -39.16 32.97 -29.60
CA LEU A 758 -39.36 32.46 -28.24
C LEU A 758 -40.39 33.32 -27.50
N PHE A 759 -41.44 32.69 -26.96
CA PHE A 759 -42.49 33.36 -26.21
C PHE A 759 -42.67 32.71 -24.83
N GLY A 760 -42.43 33.42 -23.73
CA GLY A 760 -42.60 32.92 -22.36
C GLY A 760 -44.07 32.75 -21.97
N MET A 761 -44.89 33.74 -22.31
CA MET A 761 -46.32 33.91 -21.99
C MET A 761 -46.55 34.45 -20.58
N GLY A 762 -46.47 33.63 -19.54
CA GLY A 762 -46.63 34.12 -18.17
C GLY A 762 -45.89 33.25 -17.17
N GLY A 763 -45.38 33.85 -16.11
CA GLY A 763 -44.39 33.20 -15.25
C GLY A 763 -43.13 34.06 -15.19
N ASN A 764 -42.12 33.60 -14.46
CA ASN A 764 -40.80 34.24 -14.48
C ASN A 764 -39.92 33.43 -15.42
N ASP A 765 -39.95 33.78 -16.70
CA ASP A 765 -39.40 32.99 -17.79
C ASP A 765 -37.94 33.33 -18.05
N ARG A 766 -37.15 32.34 -18.45
CA ARG A 766 -35.80 32.52 -18.99
C ARG A 766 -35.79 32.14 -20.46
N LEU A 767 -35.66 33.13 -21.34
CA LEU A 767 -35.58 32.94 -22.78
C LEU A 767 -34.12 33.03 -23.24
N ILE A 768 -33.62 31.97 -23.85
CA ILE A 768 -32.25 31.85 -24.33
C ILE A 768 -32.30 31.72 -25.84
N GLY A 769 -31.99 32.80 -26.57
CA GLY A 769 -32.06 32.81 -28.04
C GLY A 769 -31.22 31.70 -28.68
N GLY A 770 -30.03 31.47 -28.11
CA GLY A 770 -29.01 30.67 -28.79
C GLY A 770 -28.32 31.54 -29.83
N GLY A 771 -27.74 30.92 -30.87
CA GLY A 771 -27.17 31.72 -31.96
C GLY A 771 -28.25 32.07 -32.96
N GLY A 772 -28.19 33.24 -33.59
CA GLY A 772 -29.20 33.62 -34.58
C GLY A 772 -29.49 35.10 -34.51
N ALA A 773 -30.58 35.55 -35.14
CA ALA A 773 -31.21 36.82 -34.84
C ALA A 773 -32.58 36.50 -34.23
N ASP A 774 -32.62 36.34 -32.91
CA ASP A 774 -33.77 35.75 -32.22
C ASP A 774 -34.77 36.82 -31.79
N VAL A 775 -36.06 36.47 -31.76
CA VAL A 775 -37.10 37.33 -31.20
C VAL A 775 -37.61 36.69 -29.92
N MET A 776 -37.47 37.39 -28.80
CA MET A 776 -37.85 36.92 -27.46
C MET A 776 -38.89 37.84 -26.84
N ASP A 777 -39.98 37.26 -26.33
CA ASP A 777 -41.08 37.95 -25.67
C ASP A 777 -41.49 37.18 -24.40
N GLY A 778 -41.14 37.72 -23.23
CA GLY A 778 -41.32 37.13 -21.90
C GLY A 778 -42.78 37.08 -21.52
N GLY A 779 -43.44 38.22 -21.46
CA GLY A 779 -44.88 38.30 -21.28
C GLY A 779 -45.24 38.92 -19.94
N SER A 780 -45.81 38.14 -19.02
CA SER A 780 -46.14 38.63 -17.68
C SER A 780 -45.35 37.90 -16.60
N GLY A 781 -44.62 38.65 -15.78
CA GLY A 781 -43.82 38.15 -14.66
C GLY A 781 -42.46 38.83 -14.68
N ASN A 782 -41.49 38.29 -13.95
CA ASN A 782 -40.13 38.81 -13.96
C ASN A 782 -39.27 37.93 -14.85
N ASP A 783 -39.07 38.36 -16.08
CA ASP A 783 -38.47 37.58 -17.14
C ASP A 783 -36.98 37.88 -17.31
N THR A 784 -36.24 36.90 -17.81
CA THR A 784 -34.81 36.98 -18.10
C THR A 784 -34.54 36.61 -19.55
N TYR A 785 -33.94 37.53 -20.29
CA TYR A 785 -33.60 37.37 -21.70
C TYR A 785 -32.10 37.20 -21.85
N VAL A 786 -31.65 36.12 -22.48
CA VAL A 786 -30.23 35.90 -22.77
C VAL A 786 -29.98 36.25 -24.24
N VAL A 787 -29.25 37.34 -24.46
CA VAL A 787 -28.91 37.86 -25.78
C VAL A 787 -27.42 37.63 -26.07
N ASP A 788 -27.12 37.09 -27.24
CA ASP A 788 -25.73 36.80 -27.64
C ASP A 788 -25.40 37.28 -29.07
N SER A 789 -26.41 37.75 -29.81
CA SER A 789 -26.28 38.22 -31.17
C SER A 789 -26.84 39.63 -31.33
N ILE A 790 -26.16 40.43 -32.16
CA ILE A 790 -26.59 41.79 -32.50
C ILE A 790 -27.93 41.84 -33.24
N GLY A 791 -28.41 40.69 -33.72
CA GLY A 791 -29.70 40.54 -34.38
C GLY A 791 -30.86 40.29 -33.43
N ASP A 792 -30.58 40.03 -32.15
CA ASP A 792 -31.61 39.67 -31.17
C ASP A 792 -32.53 40.86 -30.88
N VAL A 793 -33.82 40.55 -30.70
CA VAL A 793 -34.87 41.51 -30.42
C VAL A 793 -35.64 41.05 -29.19
N VAL A 794 -35.57 41.84 -28.13
CA VAL A 794 -36.34 41.64 -26.90
C VAL A 794 -37.60 42.51 -26.95
N THR A 795 -38.75 41.93 -26.66
CA THR A 795 -40.02 42.65 -26.53
C THR A 795 -40.71 42.24 -25.24
N GLU A 796 -40.95 43.18 -24.32
CA GLU A 796 -41.71 42.87 -23.09
C GLU A 796 -43.18 43.26 -23.27
N THR A 797 -44.06 42.28 -23.52
CA THR A 797 -45.50 42.53 -23.72
C THR A 797 -46.35 42.13 -22.52
N ASN A 798 -47.23 43.03 -22.06
CA ASN A 798 -48.13 42.84 -20.91
C ASN A 798 -47.53 43.09 -19.51
N SER A 799 -46.47 43.90 -19.44
CA SER A 799 -45.82 44.28 -18.19
C SER A 799 -46.67 45.08 -17.20
N SER A 800 -46.39 44.87 -15.92
CA SER A 800 -46.85 45.59 -14.74
C SER A 800 -45.72 46.43 -14.15
N SER A 801 -46.04 47.58 -13.55
CA SER A 801 -45.02 48.43 -12.89
C SER A 801 -44.44 47.83 -11.58
N LEU A 802 -44.76 46.57 -11.26
CA LEU A 802 -44.22 45.82 -10.13
C LEU A 802 -43.29 44.69 -10.59
N GLU A 803 -43.28 44.39 -11.88
CA GLU A 803 -42.39 43.41 -12.50
C GLU A 803 -41.01 44.04 -12.70
N VAL A 804 -40.00 43.19 -12.74
CA VAL A 804 -38.60 43.60 -12.93
C VAL A 804 -37.95 42.61 -13.87
N ASP A 805 -37.72 43.07 -15.10
CA ASP A 805 -37.23 42.24 -16.19
C ASP A 805 -35.73 42.46 -16.42
N THR A 806 -35.04 41.40 -16.81
CA THR A 806 -33.58 41.37 -16.87
C THR A 806 -33.08 40.91 -18.24
N ILE A 807 -32.12 41.65 -18.81
CA ILE A 807 -31.34 41.19 -19.95
C ILE A 807 -29.97 40.72 -19.47
N GLU A 808 -29.62 39.48 -19.78
CA GLU A 808 -28.25 38.96 -19.69
C GLU A 808 -27.61 39.00 -21.08
N SER A 809 -26.55 39.79 -21.25
CA SER A 809 -25.97 40.03 -22.57
C SER A 809 -24.52 39.60 -22.66
N ALA A 810 -24.18 38.78 -23.66
CA ALA A 810 -22.80 38.46 -24.03
C ALA A 810 -22.19 39.50 -25.00
N ILE A 811 -22.97 40.50 -25.41
CA ILE A 811 -22.59 41.57 -26.33
C ILE A 811 -22.82 42.95 -25.71
N SER A 812 -22.36 44.02 -26.38
CA SER A 812 -22.76 45.36 -25.95
C SER A 812 -24.25 45.56 -26.18
N TRP A 813 -24.97 46.04 -25.16
CA TRP A 813 -26.42 46.15 -25.17
C TRP A 813 -26.90 47.52 -24.70
N THR A 814 -28.07 47.91 -25.17
CA THR A 814 -28.78 49.12 -24.74
C THR A 814 -30.23 48.74 -24.52
N LEU A 815 -30.75 48.99 -23.31
CA LEU A 815 -32.16 48.79 -23.00
C LEU A 815 -32.98 49.78 -23.85
N SER A 816 -33.50 49.31 -24.97
CA SER A 816 -34.32 50.11 -25.89
C SER A 816 -35.82 49.97 -25.56
N GLU A 817 -36.12 48.94 -24.78
CA GLU A 817 -37.41 48.49 -24.34
C GLU A 817 -37.87 49.35 -23.16
N ALA A 818 -39.13 49.78 -23.19
CA ALA A 818 -39.66 50.73 -22.20
C ALA A 818 -40.00 50.10 -20.83
N ASN A 819 -39.85 48.78 -20.70
CA ASN A 819 -40.31 47.99 -19.55
C ASN A 819 -39.25 46.97 -19.09
N VAL A 820 -37.97 47.19 -19.41
CA VAL A 820 -36.88 46.34 -18.93
C VAL A 820 -36.00 47.20 -18.04
N GLU A 821 -35.81 46.76 -16.81
CA GLU A 821 -35.11 47.54 -15.78
C GLU A 821 -33.67 47.10 -15.62
N ASN A 822 -33.36 45.81 -15.77
CA ASN A 822 -32.05 45.28 -15.43
C ASN A 822 -31.25 44.84 -16.66
N LEU A 823 -29.94 45.10 -16.62
CA LEU A 823 -28.97 44.62 -17.59
C LEU A 823 -27.77 44.01 -16.86
N THR A 824 -27.45 42.76 -17.15
CA THR A 824 -26.23 42.10 -16.68
C THR A 824 -25.38 41.72 -17.88
N LEU A 825 -24.17 42.26 -17.94
CA LEU A 825 -23.19 41.88 -18.96
C LEU A 825 -22.50 40.59 -18.52
N THR A 826 -22.38 39.63 -19.44
CA THR A 826 -21.77 38.33 -19.17
C THR A 826 -20.42 38.23 -19.88
N GLY A 827 -19.62 37.22 -19.50
CA GLY A 827 -18.29 37.00 -20.07
C GLY A 827 -17.19 37.88 -19.45
N SER A 828 -16.12 38.12 -20.21
CA SER A 828 -14.91 38.86 -19.76
C SER A 828 -14.38 39.86 -20.79
N THR A 829 -15.07 40.00 -21.92
CA THR A 829 -14.72 41.00 -22.93
C THR A 829 -15.24 42.37 -22.48
N GLY A 830 -14.47 43.44 -22.72
CA GLY A 830 -14.92 44.81 -22.46
C GLY A 830 -16.06 45.22 -23.41
N ILE A 831 -17.30 44.97 -22.97
CA ILE A 831 -18.55 45.34 -23.65
C ILE A 831 -19.25 46.47 -22.90
N SER A 832 -20.13 47.19 -23.59
CA SER A 832 -20.84 48.35 -23.03
C SER A 832 -22.30 48.02 -22.70
N GLY A 833 -22.83 48.64 -21.65
CA GLY A 833 -24.22 48.52 -21.23
C GLY A 833 -24.85 49.89 -21.02
N TYR A 834 -26.02 50.12 -21.59
CA TYR A 834 -26.76 51.38 -21.41
C TYR A 834 -28.19 51.10 -20.97
N GLY A 835 -28.65 51.82 -19.94
CA GLY A 835 -30.01 51.83 -19.44
C GLY A 835 -30.96 52.63 -20.32
N ASN A 836 -32.11 52.97 -19.76
CA ASN A 836 -33.18 53.75 -20.38
C ASN A 836 -33.59 54.93 -19.47
N ALA A 837 -34.89 55.24 -19.37
CA ALA A 837 -35.39 56.34 -18.53
C ALA A 837 -36.01 55.86 -17.20
N LEU A 838 -35.89 54.55 -16.92
CA LEU A 838 -36.35 53.91 -15.69
C LEU A 838 -35.20 53.85 -14.69
N SER A 839 -35.50 53.49 -13.44
CA SER A 839 -34.46 53.09 -12.49
C SER A 839 -33.88 51.75 -12.88
N ASN A 840 -32.68 51.75 -13.46
CA ASN A 840 -32.03 50.56 -13.96
C ASN A 840 -31.04 49.96 -12.96
N THR A 841 -30.90 48.62 -12.97
CA THR A 841 -29.73 47.95 -12.36
C THR A 841 -28.86 47.40 -13.47
N ILE A 842 -27.66 47.96 -13.62
CA ILE A 842 -26.71 47.59 -14.66
C ILE A 842 -25.45 47.01 -14.01
N VAL A 843 -25.19 45.74 -14.26
CA VAL A 843 -24.00 45.04 -13.77
C VAL A 843 -23.09 44.74 -14.96
N GLY A 844 -21.85 45.19 -14.87
CA GLY A 844 -20.77 44.91 -15.80
C GLY A 844 -20.31 43.45 -15.76
N ASN A 845 -19.22 43.18 -16.47
CA ASN A 845 -18.55 41.91 -16.45
C ASN A 845 -17.09 42.10 -16.00
N THR A 846 -16.22 41.13 -16.21
CA THR A 846 -14.81 41.22 -15.74
C THR A 846 -13.86 41.93 -16.71
N GLY A 847 -14.38 42.56 -17.77
CA GLY A 847 -13.60 43.33 -18.73
C GLY A 847 -13.93 44.81 -18.62
N ALA A 848 -13.06 45.68 -19.15
CA ALA A 848 -13.29 47.13 -19.14
C ALA A 848 -14.61 47.54 -19.81
N ASN A 849 -15.60 47.90 -19.00
CA ASN A 849 -16.96 48.22 -19.39
C ASN A 849 -17.20 49.73 -19.51
N LEU A 850 -18.16 50.08 -20.35
CA LEU A 850 -18.74 51.43 -20.38
C LEU A 850 -20.22 51.30 -20.05
N LEU A 851 -20.59 51.75 -18.85
CA LEU A 851 -21.93 51.61 -18.28
C LEU A 851 -22.59 52.99 -18.15
N GLY A 852 -23.84 53.12 -18.60
CA GLY A 852 -24.60 54.37 -18.50
C GLY A 852 -26.04 54.17 -18.06
N GLY A 853 -26.47 54.77 -16.95
CA GLY A 853 -27.86 54.71 -16.44
C GLY A 853 -28.83 55.57 -17.27
N LEU A 854 -28.34 56.74 -17.70
CA LEU A 854 -29.07 57.78 -18.44
C LEU A 854 -30.04 58.58 -17.57
N GLY A 855 -31.19 58.04 -17.19
CA GLY A 855 -32.12 58.77 -16.33
C GLY A 855 -33.00 57.83 -15.53
N GLY A 856 -33.25 58.17 -14.28
CA GLY A 856 -33.74 57.20 -13.30
C GLY A 856 -32.88 57.29 -12.05
N ASN A 857 -33.24 56.57 -11.00
CA ASN A 857 -32.29 56.34 -9.90
C ASN A 857 -31.63 54.99 -10.19
N ASP A 858 -30.42 55.00 -10.71
CA ASP A 858 -29.77 53.84 -11.30
C ASP A 858 -28.74 53.22 -10.35
N ILE A 859 -28.54 51.90 -10.47
CA ILE A 859 -27.48 51.17 -9.79
C ILE A 859 -26.53 50.61 -10.87
N LEU A 860 -25.29 51.09 -10.90
CA LEU A 860 -24.26 50.65 -11.85
C LEU A 860 -23.12 49.97 -11.08
N GLN A 861 -22.76 48.74 -11.47
CA GLN A 861 -21.64 48.01 -10.89
C GLN A 861 -20.64 47.60 -11.98
N GLY A 862 -19.37 47.98 -11.88
CA GLY A 862 -18.30 47.66 -12.83
C GLY A 862 -17.80 46.22 -12.72
N LEU A 863 -17.54 45.76 -11.49
CA LEU A 863 -16.83 44.52 -11.16
C LEU A 863 -15.32 44.64 -11.40
N ALA A 864 -14.71 43.70 -12.12
CA ALA A 864 -13.28 43.76 -12.39
C ALA A 864 -13.08 44.39 -13.77
N GLY A 865 -12.17 45.34 -13.92
CA GLY A 865 -12.04 46.06 -15.19
C GLY A 865 -11.48 47.45 -14.97
N ASN A 866 -11.19 48.16 -16.05
CA ASN A 866 -11.02 49.62 -15.93
C ASN A 866 -12.29 50.20 -16.53
N ASP A 867 -13.26 50.44 -15.68
CA ASP A 867 -14.63 50.69 -16.06
C ASP A 867 -14.91 52.19 -16.11
N THR A 868 -15.89 52.56 -16.93
CA THR A 868 -16.42 53.93 -16.98
C THR A 868 -17.91 53.88 -16.72
N LEU A 869 -18.31 54.38 -15.56
CA LEU A 869 -19.69 54.41 -15.09
C LEU A 869 -20.22 55.84 -15.14
N ASN A 870 -21.42 56.01 -15.70
CA ASN A 870 -22.10 57.30 -15.79
C ASN A 870 -23.55 57.15 -15.33
N GLY A 871 -23.87 57.64 -14.13
CA GLY A 871 -25.22 57.56 -13.55
C GLY A 871 -26.23 58.29 -14.44
N GLY A 872 -26.02 59.58 -14.64
CA GLY A 872 -26.83 60.39 -15.55
C GLY A 872 -27.71 61.35 -14.77
N ALA A 873 -29.03 61.15 -14.79
CA ALA A 873 -29.97 62.05 -14.12
C ALA A 873 -30.84 61.29 -13.12
N GLY A 874 -30.73 61.64 -11.85
CA GLY A 874 -31.45 61.03 -10.73
C GLY A 874 -30.50 60.78 -9.57
N ASN A 875 -30.89 59.97 -8.60
CA ASN A 875 -30.02 59.65 -7.47
C ASN A 875 -29.40 58.28 -7.72
N ASP A 876 -28.17 58.27 -8.18
CA ASP A 876 -27.51 57.08 -8.70
C ASP A 876 -26.56 56.46 -7.69
N THR A 877 -26.33 55.16 -7.81
CA THR A 877 -25.38 54.38 -7.01
C THR A 877 -24.40 53.69 -7.97
N LEU A 878 -23.13 54.06 -7.90
CA LEU A 878 -22.07 53.56 -8.79
C LEU A 878 -21.00 52.84 -7.96
N GLY A 879 -20.62 51.63 -8.36
CA GLY A 879 -19.52 50.87 -7.79
C GLY A 879 -18.51 50.45 -8.86
N GLY A 880 -17.24 50.86 -8.75
CA GLY A 880 -16.16 50.46 -9.65
C GLY A 880 -15.69 49.03 -9.40
N ASP A 881 -15.50 48.69 -8.13
CA ASP A 881 -14.93 47.43 -7.62
C ASP A 881 -13.43 47.29 -7.83
N ALA A 882 -12.93 46.64 -8.89
CA ALA A 882 -11.52 46.32 -9.01
C ALA A 882 -10.94 46.78 -10.35
N GLY A 883 -10.04 47.74 -10.28
CA GLY A 883 -9.28 48.27 -11.41
C GLY A 883 -9.41 49.78 -11.46
N LYS A 884 -8.94 50.41 -12.55
CA LYS A 884 -8.84 51.88 -12.59
C LYS A 884 -10.10 52.47 -13.19
N ASP A 885 -11.03 52.83 -12.34
CA ASP A 885 -12.38 53.16 -12.71
C ASP A 885 -12.62 54.67 -12.81
N VAL A 886 -13.59 55.04 -13.64
CA VAL A 886 -14.05 56.42 -13.81
C VAL A 886 -15.54 56.48 -13.54
N LEU A 887 -15.91 57.02 -12.37
CA LEU A 887 -17.29 57.14 -11.91
C LEU A 887 -17.75 58.60 -12.04
N ASN A 888 -18.84 58.81 -12.79
CA ASN A 888 -19.51 60.10 -12.90
C ASN A 888 -20.96 59.97 -12.41
N GLY A 889 -21.30 60.63 -11.30
CA GLY A 889 -22.66 60.65 -10.73
C GLY A 889 -23.65 61.31 -11.69
N GLY A 890 -23.43 62.59 -11.99
CA GLY A 890 -24.22 63.31 -12.99
C GLY A 890 -25.04 64.43 -12.37
N ASP A 891 -26.35 64.46 -12.61
CA ASP A 891 -27.28 65.37 -11.95
C ASP A 891 -28.03 64.60 -10.87
N GLY A 892 -27.83 64.89 -9.58
CA GLY A 892 -28.31 63.92 -8.59
C GLY A 892 -28.02 64.19 -7.13
N THR A 893 -28.21 63.14 -6.34
CA THR A 893 -27.60 62.97 -5.01
C THR A 893 -27.03 61.58 -5.08
N ASP A 894 -25.77 61.51 -5.50
CA ASP A 894 -25.18 60.27 -5.99
C ASP A 894 -24.27 59.64 -4.94
N PHE A 895 -24.18 58.31 -4.99
CA PHE A 895 -23.30 57.51 -4.16
C PHE A 895 -22.30 56.77 -5.04
N MET A 896 -21.02 56.96 -4.79
CA MET A 896 -19.94 56.35 -5.57
C MET A 896 -18.95 55.62 -4.65
N GLU A 897 -18.64 54.37 -4.99
CA GLU A 897 -17.54 53.58 -4.43
C GLU A 897 -16.55 53.22 -5.54
N GLY A 898 -15.30 53.67 -5.44
CA GLY A 898 -14.23 53.36 -6.40
C GLY A 898 -13.85 51.87 -6.30
N GLY A 899 -13.31 51.48 -5.15
CA GLY A 899 -13.00 50.09 -4.84
C GLY A 899 -11.50 49.88 -4.63
N ASP A 900 -10.88 49.02 -5.44
CA ASP A 900 -9.45 48.72 -5.45
C ASP A 900 -8.81 49.32 -6.72
N ASP A 901 -7.55 49.75 -6.61
CA ASP A 901 -6.78 50.50 -7.61
C ASP A 901 -7.14 52.00 -7.67
N ASN A 902 -6.56 52.74 -8.63
CA ASN A 902 -6.62 54.20 -8.62
C ASN A 902 -7.83 54.69 -9.41
N ASP A 903 -8.80 55.26 -8.71
CA ASP A 903 -10.08 55.64 -9.28
C ASP A 903 -10.26 57.15 -9.45
N VAL A 904 -11.16 57.52 -10.35
CA VAL A 904 -11.60 58.91 -10.56
C VAL A 904 -13.08 59.00 -10.25
N LEU A 905 -13.41 59.72 -9.17
CA LEU A 905 -14.79 59.92 -8.72
C LEU A 905 -15.19 61.38 -8.94
N ASN A 906 -16.29 61.58 -9.66
CA ASN A 906 -16.83 62.90 -9.99
C ASN A 906 -18.34 62.94 -9.71
N GLY A 907 -18.73 63.59 -8.61
CA GLY A 907 -20.15 63.76 -8.23
C GLY A 907 -20.98 64.45 -9.29
N GLY A 908 -20.43 65.49 -9.92
CA GLY A 908 -21.22 66.34 -10.80
C GLY A 908 -22.13 67.26 -10.00
N LYS A 909 -23.35 67.50 -10.49
CA LYS A 909 -24.26 68.44 -9.81
C LYS A 909 -25.03 67.72 -8.71
N GLY A 910 -24.81 68.13 -7.48
CA GLY A 910 -25.72 67.75 -6.42
C GLY A 910 -25.14 67.77 -5.02
N ILE A 911 -25.57 66.78 -4.24
CA ILE A 911 -25.03 66.47 -2.92
C ILE A 911 -24.54 65.04 -3.01
N ASP A 912 -23.24 64.88 -3.24
CA ASP A 912 -22.72 63.58 -3.64
C ASP A 912 -21.84 62.98 -2.54
N THR A 913 -21.80 61.66 -2.47
CA THR A 913 -20.93 60.90 -1.56
C THR A 913 -19.96 60.09 -2.38
N MET A 914 -18.66 60.30 -2.16
CA MET A 914 -17.58 59.65 -2.88
C MET A 914 -16.65 58.92 -1.90
N ASN A 915 -16.44 57.62 -2.14
CA ASN A 915 -15.54 56.77 -1.38
C ASN A 915 -14.58 56.07 -2.35
N GLY A 916 -13.29 56.41 -2.30
CA GLY A 916 -12.27 55.89 -3.23
C GLY A 916 -11.88 54.47 -2.90
N GLY A 917 -11.53 54.19 -1.65
CA GLY A 917 -11.22 52.83 -1.20
C GLY A 917 -9.72 52.58 -1.17
N LYS A 918 -9.24 51.50 -1.80
CA LYS A 918 -7.80 51.19 -1.85
C LYS A 918 -7.21 51.74 -3.14
N GLY A 919 -6.37 52.74 -3.06
CA GLY A 919 -5.69 53.23 -4.24
C GLY A 919 -5.01 54.55 -3.98
N ALA A 920 -4.56 55.19 -5.07
CA ALA A 920 -4.35 56.63 -5.05
C ALA A 920 -5.45 57.27 -5.89
N ASP A 921 -6.48 57.74 -5.21
CA ASP A 921 -7.76 58.12 -5.80
C ASP A 921 -7.85 59.62 -6.05
N LEU A 922 -8.64 59.97 -7.07
CA LEU A 922 -8.93 61.35 -7.45
C LEU A 922 -10.41 61.67 -7.22
N TYR A 923 -10.67 62.56 -6.28
CA TYR A 923 -12.00 63.09 -5.98
C TYR A 923 -12.17 64.46 -6.61
N ILE A 924 -13.18 64.63 -7.47
CA ILE A 924 -13.53 65.93 -8.07
C ILE A 924 -14.70 66.52 -7.28
N VAL A 925 -14.44 67.61 -6.55
CA VAL A 925 -15.41 68.26 -5.66
C VAL A 925 -15.76 69.65 -6.17
N ASP A 926 -17.04 69.89 -6.42
CA ASP A 926 -17.55 71.18 -6.92
C ASP A 926 -18.67 71.80 -6.06
N SER A 927 -19.19 71.07 -5.08
CA SER A 927 -20.26 71.50 -4.18
C SER A 927 -19.84 71.39 -2.72
N THR A 928 -20.25 72.38 -1.91
CA THR A 928 -19.89 72.42 -0.46
C THR A 928 -20.61 71.36 0.36
N ASN A 929 -21.56 70.64 -0.25
CA ASN A 929 -22.31 69.58 0.40
C ASN A 929 -21.80 68.19 0.01
N ASP A 930 -20.83 68.10 -0.90
CA ASP A 930 -20.22 66.83 -1.27
C ASP A 930 -19.43 66.28 -0.09
N THR A 931 -19.52 64.97 0.07
CA THR A 931 -18.86 64.23 1.14
C THR A 931 -17.83 63.29 0.52
N VAL A 932 -16.56 63.50 0.86
CA VAL A 932 -15.47 62.58 0.54
C VAL A 932 -15.16 61.75 1.78
N THR A 933 -15.25 60.44 1.66
CA THR A 933 -14.88 59.50 2.72
C THR A 933 -13.76 58.59 2.24
N GLU A 934 -12.68 58.50 3.01
CA GLU A 934 -11.66 57.48 2.79
C GLU A 934 -11.59 56.58 4.04
N THR A 935 -12.11 55.36 3.90
CA THR A 935 -12.33 54.45 5.04
C THR A 935 -11.25 53.39 5.17
N ILE A 936 -10.42 53.17 4.15
CA ILE A 936 -9.36 52.16 4.15
C ILE A 936 -8.01 52.86 4.11
N VAL A 937 -7.39 53.00 5.29
CA VAL A 937 -6.05 53.60 5.38
C VAL A 937 -5.03 52.65 4.75
N SER A 938 -4.49 53.01 3.59
CA SER A 938 -3.36 52.30 3.00
C SER A 938 -2.13 52.37 3.90
N THR A 939 -1.35 51.29 3.93
CA THR A 939 -0.04 51.26 4.60
C THR A 939 1.12 51.62 3.67
N LEU A 940 0.84 51.83 2.39
CA LEU A 940 1.82 52.15 1.36
C LEU A 940 1.95 53.66 1.23
N VAL A 941 3.13 54.20 1.59
CA VAL A 941 3.45 55.65 1.53
C VAL A 941 3.42 56.24 0.10
N SER A 942 3.13 55.44 -0.91
CA SER A 942 3.00 55.84 -2.32
C SER A 942 1.55 56.01 -2.79
N GLU A 943 0.59 55.53 -2.01
CA GLU A 943 -0.84 55.72 -2.24
C GLU A 943 -1.22 57.02 -1.56
N LEU A 944 -1.41 58.07 -2.37
CA LEU A 944 -1.73 59.42 -1.90
C LEU A 944 -3.01 59.88 -2.58
N ASP A 945 -4.05 60.08 -1.79
CA ASP A 945 -5.37 60.44 -2.28
C ASP A 945 -5.44 61.94 -2.53
N THR A 946 -6.13 62.32 -3.61
CA THR A 946 -6.14 63.70 -4.10
C THR A 946 -7.56 64.21 -4.27
N VAL A 947 -7.86 65.33 -3.61
CA VAL A 947 -9.04 66.13 -3.92
C VAL A 947 -8.66 67.24 -4.88
N GLU A 948 -9.30 67.26 -6.05
CA GLU A 948 -9.36 68.44 -6.92
C GLU A 948 -10.64 69.21 -6.60
N SER A 949 -10.49 70.43 -6.07
CA SER A 949 -11.63 71.24 -5.65
C SER A 949 -11.74 72.55 -6.40
N THR A 950 -12.96 72.92 -6.79
CA THR A 950 -13.27 74.25 -7.34
C THR A 950 -13.92 75.18 -6.30
N ILE A 951 -14.01 74.73 -5.05
CA ILE A 951 -14.55 75.44 -3.89
C ILE A 951 -13.50 75.55 -2.78
N THR A 952 -13.80 76.33 -1.74
CA THR A 952 -13.01 76.25 -0.49
C THR A 952 -13.23 74.87 0.13
N TYR A 953 -12.15 74.15 0.41
CA TYR A 953 -12.23 72.77 0.86
C TYR A 953 -11.31 72.48 2.05
N THR A 954 -11.76 71.57 2.90
CA THR A 954 -11.01 71.04 4.03
C THR A 954 -10.89 69.54 3.83
N LEU A 955 -9.65 69.01 3.78
CA LEU A 955 -9.42 67.58 3.64
C LEU A 955 -10.06 66.81 4.80
N THR A 956 -10.78 65.75 4.45
CA THR A 956 -11.27 64.75 5.40
C THR A 956 -10.10 63.85 5.82
N GLY A 957 -10.27 63.05 6.88
CA GLY A 957 -9.19 62.15 7.33
C GLY A 957 -8.82 61.13 6.26
N ASN A 958 -7.54 60.73 6.22
CA ASN A 958 -6.97 59.77 5.27
C ASN A 958 -6.87 60.26 3.81
N VAL A 959 -6.95 61.56 3.58
CA VAL A 959 -6.67 62.16 2.26
C VAL A 959 -5.47 63.10 2.38
N GLU A 960 -4.44 62.91 1.54
CA GLU A 960 -3.17 63.64 1.69
C GLU A 960 -3.09 64.90 0.82
N ASN A 961 -3.65 64.89 -0.39
CA ASN A 961 -3.42 65.96 -1.35
C ASN A 961 -4.69 66.79 -1.62
N LEU A 962 -4.53 68.11 -1.65
CA LEU A 962 -5.56 69.05 -2.08
C LEU A 962 -5.01 69.94 -3.19
N THR A 963 -5.66 69.96 -4.34
CA THR A 963 -5.37 70.91 -5.41
C THR A 963 -6.59 71.80 -5.67
N LEU A 964 -6.42 73.10 -5.48
CA LEU A 964 -7.42 74.09 -5.76
C LEU A 964 -7.41 74.45 -7.25
N LYS A 965 -8.59 74.47 -7.88
CA LYS A 965 -8.79 74.78 -9.29
C LYS A 965 -9.78 75.94 -9.44
N GLY A 966 -9.98 76.36 -10.69
CA GLY A 966 -10.98 77.37 -11.02
C GLY A 966 -10.50 78.81 -10.83
N SER A 967 -11.44 79.74 -10.88
CA SER A 967 -11.17 81.19 -10.97
C SER A 967 -11.76 81.99 -9.82
N LEU A 968 -11.97 81.35 -8.66
CA LEU A 968 -12.46 81.97 -7.44
C LEU A 968 -11.34 82.02 -6.40
N ASN A 969 -11.39 83.01 -5.50
CA ASN A 969 -10.54 83.04 -4.31
C ASN A 969 -11.08 81.98 -3.34
N ILE A 970 -10.51 80.79 -3.40
CA ILE A 970 -10.87 79.64 -2.58
C ILE A 970 -9.69 79.30 -1.67
N ASN A 971 -9.97 78.61 -0.58
CA ASN A 971 -8.97 78.31 0.44
C ASN A 971 -8.86 76.80 0.63
N GLY A 972 -7.68 76.35 1.07
CA GLY A 972 -7.40 74.94 1.31
C GLY A 972 -7.00 74.74 2.76
N THR A 973 -7.54 73.71 3.39
CA THR A 973 -7.14 73.31 4.74
C THR A 973 -6.85 71.81 4.78
N GLY A 974 -5.70 71.43 5.32
CA GLY A 974 -5.25 70.07 5.52
C GLY A 974 -5.97 69.35 6.66
N ASN A 975 -5.41 68.23 7.08
CA ASN A 975 -5.83 67.39 8.20
C ASN A 975 -4.60 67.08 9.08
N ASP A 976 -4.61 66.00 9.85
CA ASP A 976 -3.50 65.66 10.76
C ASP A 976 -2.38 64.81 10.08
N LEU A 977 -2.41 64.69 8.74
CA LEU A 977 -1.45 63.92 7.93
C LEU A 977 -0.46 64.85 7.23
N ASN A 978 0.59 64.28 6.65
CA ASN A 978 1.52 65.04 5.80
C ASN A 978 0.81 65.42 4.49
N ASN A 979 0.28 66.63 4.41
CA ASN A 979 -0.52 67.07 3.29
C ASN A 979 0.30 67.76 2.20
N THR A 980 -0.13 67.59 0.93
CA THR A 980 0.30 68.49 -0.16
C THR A 980 -0.87 69.36 -0.57
N ILE A 981 -0.77 70.66 -0.31
CA ILE A 981 -1.82 71.63 -0.64
C ILE A 981 -1.30 72.61 -1.69
N ILE A 982 -1.94 72.60 -2.86
CA ILE A 982 -1.59 73.45 -4.00
C ILE A 982 -2.74 74.43 -4.25
N GLY A 983 -2.43 75.72 -4.15
CA GLY A 983 -3.32 76.83 -4.48
C GLY A 983 -3.61 76.97 -5.97
N ASN A 984 -4.57 77.82 -6.29
CA ASN A 984 -4.85 78.24 -7.66
C ASN A 984 -4.11 79.54 -7.98
N SER A 985 -4.34 80.14 -9.16
CA SER A 985 -3.64 81.37 -9.57
C SER A 985 -4.20 82.66 -8.94
N LEU A 986 -4.87 82.56 -7.79
CA LEU A 986 -5.51 83.65 -7.08
C LEU A 986 -5.12 83.58 -5.60
N ASN A 987 -5.39 84.65 -4.86
CA ASN A 987 -5.06 84.71 -3.43
C ASN A 987 -5.76 83.59 -2.65
N ASN A 988 -4.98 82.65 -2.13
CA ASN A 988 -5.43 81.53 -1.32
C ASN A 988 -4.97 81.67 0.15
N ASN A 989 -5.79 81.17 1.06
CA ASN A 989 -5.36 80.84 2.41
C ASN A 989 -5.16 79.32 2.49
N LEU A 990 -3.93 78.89 2.68
CA LEU A 990 -3.52 77.49 2.78
C LEU A 990 -3.07 77.21 4.21
N ASP A 991 -3.71 76.25 4.86
CA ASP A 991 -3.47 75.86 6.26
C ASP A 991 -3.21 74.34 6.32
N GLY A 992 -1.98 73.94 6.67
CA GLY A 992 -1.54 72.54 6.73
C GLY A 992 -2.07 71.77 7.94
N ARG A 993 -2.26 72.47 9.07
CA ARG A 993 -2.61 71.95 10.40
C ARG A 993 -1.50 71.17 11.10
N SER A 994 -1.49 69.84 11.03
CA SER A 994 -0.52 69.00 11.75
C SER A 994 0.02 67.98 10.77
N GLY A 995 1.32 67.79 10.73
CA GLY A 995 1.93 66.98 9.67
C GLY A 995 3.21 67.63 9.17
N ALA A 996 3.97 66.93 8.34
CA ALA A 996 5.06 67.53 7.57
C ALA A 996 4.50 67.92 6.20
N ASP A 997 3.98 69.14 6.10
CA ASP A 997 3.14 69.58 5.00
C ASP A 997 3.92 70.29 3.89
N LEU A 998 3.42 70.20 2.67
CA LEU A 998 3.94 70.92 1.51
C LEU A 998 2.86 71.86 0.97
N LEU A 999 3.01 73.15 1.26
CA LEU A 999 2.07 74.19 0.83
C LEU A 999 2.69 74.99 -0.33
N GLN A 1000 1.95 75.10 -1.43
CA GLN A 1000 2.31 75.90 -2.60
C GLN A 1000 1.21 76.90 -2.91
N GLY A 1001 1.46 78.19 -2.67
CA GLY A 1001 0.49 79.27 -2.93
C GLY A 1001 0.16 79.40 -4.43
N GLY A 1002 1.20 79.53 -5.25
CA GLY A 1002 1.07 79.60 -6.70
C GLY A 1002 1.26 81.02 -7.21
N ASP A 1003 0.30 81.56 -7.97
CA ASP A 1003 0.29 82.99 -8.29
C ASP A 1003 -0.77 83.64 -7.39
N GLY A 1004 -0.50 84.80 -6.80
CA GLY A 1004 -1.46 85.39 -5.86
C GLY A 1004 -0.73 86.08 -4.72
N ASN A 1005 -1.47 86.79 -3.88
CA ASN A 1005 -0.95 87.13 -2.55
C ASN A 1005 -1.49 86.09 -1.58
N ASP A 1006 -0.70 85.06 -1.34
CA ASP A 1006 -1.15 83.88 -0.62
C ASP A 1006 -0.79 83.97 0.85
N THR A 1007 -1.57 83.31 1.69
CA THR A 1007 -1.27 83.13 3.11
C THR A 1007 -1.05 81.65 3.36
N LEU A 1008 0.15 81.28 3.80
CA LEU A 1008 0.56 79.91 4.05
C LEU A 1008 0.83 79.74 5.54
N MET A 1009 0.09 78.85 6.18
CA MET A 1009 0.26 78.41 7.56
C MET A 1009 0.61 76.92 7.51
N GLY A 1010 1.86 76.58 7.86
CA GLY A 1010 2.31 75.18 7.90
C GLY A 1010 1.62 74.42 9.03
N GLY A 1011 1.77 74.94 10.26
CA GLY A 1011 1.21 74.34 11.46
C GLY A 1011 2.24 73.50 12.19
N ASP A 1012 1.79 72.47 12.92
CA ASP A 1012 2.68 71.60 13.70
C ASP A 1012 3.38 70.58 12.81
N GLY A 1013 4.70 70.67 12.65
CA GLY A 1013 5.51 69.60 12.06
C GLY A 1013 6.75 70.10 11.37
N LYS A 1014 7.03 69.63 10.15
CA LYS A 1014 8.20 70.08 9.39
C LYS A 1014 7.76 70.41 7.97
N ASP A 1015 7.42 71.66 7.78
CA ASP A 1015 6.68 72.10 6.62
C ASP A 1015 7.60 72.70 5.56
N ILE A 1016 7.14 72.60 4.32
CA ILE A 1016 7.78 73.17 3.14
C ILE A 1016 6.79 74.16 2.54
N LEU A 1017 7.06 75.44 2.75
CA LEU A 1017 6.20 76.53 2.34
C LEU A 1017 6.81 77.22 1.11
N THR A 1018 6.01 77.34 0.05
CA THR A 1018 6.40 77.99 -1.20
C THR A 1018 5.31 78.99 -1.57
N GLY A 1019 5.60 80.28 -1.45
CA GLY A 1019 4.62 81.34 -1.72
C GLY A 1019 4.26 81.40 -3.20
N GLY A 1020 5.29 81.38 -4.05
CA GLY A 1020 5.18 81.52 -5.49
C GLY A 1020 5.28 82.99 -5.92
N ASN A 1021 4.44 83.41 -6.87
CA ASN A 1021 4.45 84.76 -7.39
C ASN A 1021 3.41 85.64 -6.70
N GLY A 1022 3.88 86.56 -5.85
CA GLY A 1022 3.12 87.71 -5.42
C GLY A 1022 3.70 88.31 -4.16
N ASN A 1023 2.85 88.85 -3.29
CA ASN A 1023 3.27 89.27 -1.95
C ASN A 1023 2.69 88.28 -0.95
N ASP A 1024 3.49 87.28 -0.61
CA ASP A 1024 3.02 86.13 0.16
C ASP A 1024 3.28 86.30 1.66
N LEU A 1025 2.41 85.73 2.47
CA LEU A 1025 2.45 85.77 3.93
C LEU A 1025 2.66 84.37 4.48
N PHE A 1026 3.84 84.13 5.06
CA PHE A 1026 4.16 82.90 5.77
C PHE A 1026 3.85 83.12 7.26
N ASN A 1027 2.77 82.52 7.74
CA ASN A 1027 2.24 82.77 9.08
C ASN A 1027 2.68 81.68 10.06
N PHE A 1028 3.28 82.09 11.18
CA PHE A 1028 3.64 81.23 12.31
C PHE A 1028 3.00 81.81 13.57
N ASP A 1029 2.01 81.11 14.12
CA ASP A 1029 1.20 81.67 15.21
C ASP A 1029 1.39 80.98 16.56
N ALA A 1030 2.14 79.88 16.59
CA ALA A 1030 2.63 79.26 17.81
C ALA A 1030 4.12 78.92 17.75
N LEU A 1031 4.79 79.00 18.90
CA LEU A 1031 6.19 78.51 19.02
C LEU A 1031 6.29 76.99 18.85
N SER A 1032 5.19 76.23 19.01
CA SER A 1032 5.18 74.77 18.86
C SER A 1032 5.38 74.31 17.41
N GLU A 1033 5.01 75.16 16.45
CA GLU A 1033 5.11 74.92 15.00
C GLU A 1033 6.58 74.95 14.55
N MET A 1034 7.44 75.66 15.27
CA MET A 1034 8.83 75.88 14.85
C MET A 1034 9.84 75.13 15.73
N SER A 1035 10.79 74.45 15.10
CA SER A 1035 11.84 73.68 15.79
C SER A 1035 13.25 74.27 15.62
N LEU A 1036 14.19 73.88 16.48
CA LEU A 1036 15.58 74.35 16.44
C LEU A 1036 16.53 73.42 15.68
N THR A 1037 16.08 72.23 15.27
CA THR A 1037 16.93 71.24 14.62
C THR A 1037 16.70 71.22 13.12
N ASN A 1038 17.78 71.01 12.35
CA ASN A 1038 17.70 71.04 10.90
C ASN A 1038 16.89 69.89 10.27
N THR A 1039 16.52 68.89 11.08
CA THR A 1039 15.67 67.77 10.68
C THR A 1039 14.18 68.05 10.89
N THR A 1040 13.80 69.09 11.63
CA THR A 1040 12.41 69.31 12.09
C THR A 1040 11.94 70.77 12.00
N TRP A 1041 12.74 71.70 11.51
CA TRP A 1041 12.31 73.08 11.27
C TRP A 1041 11.53 73.23 9.95
N ASP A 1042 10.71 74.26 9.86
CA ASP A 1042 10.05 74.58 8.61
C ASP A 1042 11.00 75.24 7.62
N VAL A 1043 10.67 75.11 6.34
CA VAL A 1043 11.47 75.60 5.24
C VAL A 1043 10.61 76.47 4.33
N ILE A 1044 10.93 77.75 4.27
CA ILE A 1044 10.42 78.63 3.21
C ILE A 1044 11.40 78.55 2.03
N THR A 1045 10.89 78.16 0.86
CA THR A 1045 11.74 77.76 -0.27
C THR A 1045 12.06 78.92 -1.23
N ASP A 1046 11.23 79.95 -1.29
CA ASP A 1046 11.27 80.97 -2.34
C ASP A 1046 11.09 82.42 -1.86
N PHE A 1047 11.23 82.67 -0.55
CA PHE A 1047 11.03 83.99 0.06
C PHE A 1047 11.67 85.17 -0.71
N VAL A 1048 10.84 86.10 -1.19
CA VAL A 1048 11.23 87.29 -1.95
C VAL A 1048 11.19 88.53 -1.05
N ARG A 1049 12.37 89.02 -0.69
CA ARG A 1049 12.52 90.23 0.14
C ARG A 1049 11.80 91.46 -0.42
N GLY A 1050 11.12 92.18 0.47
CA GLY A 1050 10.36 93.39 0.14
C GLY A 1050 9.01 93.15 -0.55
N SER A 1051 8.71 91.91 -0.94
CA SER A 1051 7.40 91.44 -1.41
C SER A 1051 6.76 90.65 -0.27
N ASP A 1052 7.40 89.54 0.09
CA ASP A 1052 6.87 88.56 1.02
C ASP A 1052 7.12 88.96 2.46
N LYS A 1053 6.35 88.33 3.36
CA LYS A 1053 6.35 88.58 4.79
C LYS A 1053 6.36 87.28 5.57
N ILE A 1054 7.19 87.24 6.60
CA ILE A 1054 7.07 86.26 7.69
C ILE A 1054 6.25 86.91 8.79
N ASP A 1055 5.08 86.36 9.10
CA ASP A 1055 4.24 86.82 10.21
C ASP A 1055 4.63 86.10 11.49
N LEU A 1056 5.04 86.88 12.48
CA LEU A 1056 5.34 86.44 13.84
C LEU A 1056 4.56 87.29 14.86
N SER A 1057 3.58 88.08 14.43
CA SER A 1057 2.94 89.13 15.24
C SER A 1057 2.05 88.60 16.38
N THR A 1058 1.68 87.32 16.27
CA THR A 1058 0.92 86.55 17.24
C THR A 1058 1.81 85.84 18.27
N LEU A 1059 3.13 85.77 18.01
CA LEU A 1059 4.08 85.18 18.93
C LEU A 1059 4.49 86.17 20.01
N ASP A 1060 4.68 85.64 21.22
CA ASP A 1060 5.22 86.43 22.32
C ASP A 1060 6.75 86.47 22.25
N ALA A 1061 7.29 87.65 21.96
CA ALA A 1061 8.72 87.87 21.84
C ALA A 1061 9.45 87.91 23.19
N ASP A 1062 8.76 87.90 24.33
CA ASP A 1062 9.36 87.80 25.67
C ASP A 1062 8.59 86.82 26.58
N THR A 1063 8.87 85.52 26.46
CA THR A 1063 8.21 84.46 27.26
C THR A 1063 8.62 84.47 28.73
N ALA A 1064 9.65 85.23 29.10
CA ALA A 1064 10.06 85.44 30.49
C ALA A 1064 9.32 86.62 31.17
N SER A 1065 8.59 87.42 30.39
CA SER A 1065 7.77 88.54 30.86
C SER A 1065 6.40 88.07 31.37
N THR A 1066 5.78 88.91 32.20
CA THR A 1066 4.36 88.75 32.58
C THR A 1066 3.42 89.62 31.75
N ALA A 1067 3.96 90.51 30.91
CA ALA A 1067 3.20 91.05 29.80
C ALA A 1067 3.08 89.95 28.73
N THR A 1068 2.05 90.09 27.90
CA THR A 1068 1.67 89.07 26.93
C THR A 1068 1.72 89.70 25.54
N ASN A 1069 2.26 88.97 24.57
CA ASN A 1069 2.33 89.35 23.15
C ASN A 1069 3.28 90.53 22.88
N GLU A 1070 4.46 90.47 23.47
CA GLU A 1070 5.53 91.40 23.15
C GLU A 1070 5.96 91.21 21.69
N ALA A 1071 6.19 92.30 20.95
CA ALA A 1071 6.62 92.23 19.56
C ALA A 1071 8.14 92.01 19.46
N PHE A 1072 8.60 91.30 18.42
CA PHE A 1072 10.02 91.28 18.10
C PHE A 1072 10.45 92.68 17.65
N THR A 1073 11.50 93.21 18.25
CA THR A 1073 11.84 94.65 18.10
C THR A 1073 13.09 94.90 17.28
N SER A 1074 13.94 93.88 17.06
CA SER A 1074 15.20 94.07 16.35
C SER A 1074 15.71 92.82 15.63
N VAL A 1075 16.23 93.03 14.42
CA VAL A 1075 17.01 92.02 13.68
C VAL A 1075 18.49 92.35 13.86
N ILE A 1076 19.22 91.47 14.54
CA ILE A 1076 20.64 91.64 14.86
C ILE A 1076 21.54 90.95 13.82
N ASP A 1077 22.84 91.30 13.82
CA ASP A 1077 23.82 90.75 12.91
C ASP A 1077 24.11 89.26 13.19
N SER A 1078 24.39 88.47 12.15
CA SER A 1078 24.56 87.01 12.25
C SER A 1078 25.66 86.56 13.21
N ALA A 1079 26.70 87.39 13.42
CA ALA A 1079 27.81 87.09 14.31
C ALA A 1079 27.57 87.55 15.76
N THR A 1080 26.47 88.25 16.02
CA THR A 1080 26.13 88.75 17.37
C THR A 1080 25.36 87.71 18.19
N ALA A 1081 25.75 87.56 19.46
CA ALA A 1081 25.02 86.74 20.42
C ALA A 1081 23.73 87.46 20.82
N PHE A 1082 22.70 86.69 21.18
CA PHE A 1082 21.49 87.26 21.77
C PHE A 1082 21.80 87.87 23.14
N THR A 1083 21.17 89.01 23.43
CA THR A 1083 21.38 89.78 24.67
C THR A 1083 20.08 90.25 25.32
N THR A 1084 18.98 90.24 24.58
CA THR A 1084 17.64 90.63 25.04
C THR A 1084 16.61 89.79 24.30
N ALA A 1085 15.49 89.51 24.96
CA ALA A 1085 14.32 88.90 24.34
C ALA A 1085 13.80 89.77 23.18
N GLY A 1086 13.16 89.15 22.21
CA GLY A 1086 12.62 89.80 21.01
C GLY A 1086 13.68 90.19 19.98
N GLN A 1087 14.84 89.53 20.02
CA GLN A 1087 15.88 89.63 19.00
C GLN A 1087 15.74 88.50 17.98
N LEU A 1088 15.79 88.85 16.69
CA LEU A 1088 15.83 87.92 15.57
C LEU A 1088 17.21 87.99 14.91
N LYS A 1089 17.73 86.88 14.39
CA LYS A 1089 18.95 86.90 13.55
C LYS A 1089 18.90 85.83 12.48
N VAL A 1090 19.54 86.11 11.34
CA VAL A 1090 19.70 85.13 10.27
C VAL A 1090 21.15 84.71 10.21
N THR A 1091 21.42 83.40 10.30
CA THR A 1091 22.77 82.85 10.10
C THR A 1091 22.70 81.59 9.27
N SER A 1092 23.57 81.49 8.27
CA SER A 1092 23.68 80.33 7.38
C SER A 1092 22.35 79.88 6.72
N GLY A 1093 21.47 80.83 6.35
CA GLY A 1093 20.19 80.50 5.70
C GLY A 1093 19.06 80.17 6.65
N VAL A 1094 19.20 80.46 7.95
CA VAL A 1094 18.19 80.13 8.96
C VAL A 1094 17.91 81.34 9.81
N LEU A 1095 16.63 81.68 9.95
CA LEU A 1095 16.13 82.66 10.91
C LEU A 1095 16.04 82.01 12.29
N TYR A 1096 16.65 82.63 13.29
CA TYR A 1096 16.54 82.26 14.69
C TYR A 1096 15.93 83.40 15.49
N GLY A 1097 15.02 83.10 16.40
CA GLY A 1097 14.48 84.05 17.36
C GLY A 1097 14.81 83.69 18.80
N ASN A 1098 15.09 84.71 19.62
CA ASN A 1098 15.20 84.59 21.07
C ASN A 1098 14.03 85.31 21.74
N THR A 1099 13.42 84.64 22.72
CA THR A 1099 12.24 85.04 23.45
C THR A 1099 12.44 85.08 24.97
N ASP A 1100 13.58 84.71 25.53
CA ASP A 1100 13.78 84.68 26.99
C ASP A 1100 15.00 85.49 27.48
N ALA A 1101 15.62 86.24 26.57
CA ALA A 1101 16.81 87.05 26.78
C ALA A 1101 18.08 86.26 27.16
N ASP A 1102 18.11 84.95 26.92
CA ASP A 1102 19.30 84.15 27.05
C ASP A 1102 20.20 84.22 25.79
N SER A 1103 21.22 83.37 25.70
CA SER A 1103 22.17 83.38 24.57
C SER A 1103 21.84 82.39 23.45
N THR A 1104 20.79 81.60 23.64
CA THR A 1104 20.28 80.57 22.74
C THR A 1104 19.04 81.06 21.97
N ALA A 1105 18.53 80.25 21.05
CA ALA A 1105 17.34 80.58 20.27
C ALA A 1105 16.24 79.62 20.70
N GLU A 1106 14.98 80.07 20.64
CA GLU A 1106 13.82 79.26 21.02
C GLU A 1106 13.09 78.68 19.81
N PHE A 1107 13.23 79.29 18.64
CA PHE A 1107 12.73 78.73 17.38
C PHE A 1107 13.68 79.01 16.21
N ALA A 1108 13.51 78.25 15.13
CA ALA A 1108 14.20 78.48 13.88
C ALA A 1108 13.33 78.16 12.66
N ILE A 1109 13.53 78.93 11.58
CA ILE A 1109 12.90 78.72 10.27
C ILE A 1109 14.00 78.76 9.23
N ALA A 1110 14.08 77.74 8.37
CA ALA A 1110 15.01 77.73 7.25
C ALA A 1110 14.48 78.58 6.09
N LEU A 1111 15.35 79.41 5.54
CA LEU A 1111 15.05 80.30 4.42
C LEU A 1111 16.03 80.01 3.28
N THR A 1112 15.52 79.40 2.22
CA THR A 1112 16.37 78.99 1.11
C THR A 1112 16.94 80.20 0.38
N GLY A 1113 18.28 80.31 0.30
CA GLY A 1113 18.96 81.38 -0.44
C GLY A 1113 19.02 82.74 0.27
N ILE A 1114 18.50 82.89 1.48
CA ILE A 1114 18.48 84.16 2.22
C ILE A 1114 19.64 84.28 3.20
N THR A 1115 20.43 85.34 3.09
CA THR A 1115 21.57 85.59 3.98
C THR A 1115 21.37 86.75 4.96
N SER A 1116 20.33 87.56 4.78
CA SER A 1116 19.97 88.66 5.69
C SER A 1116 18.53 89.13 5.50
N LEU A 1117 17.90 89.54 6.60
CA LEU A 1117 16.55 90.12 6.65
C LEU A 1117 16.54 91.49 7.33
N SER A 1118 15.46 92.24 7.15
CA SER A 1118 15.19 93.52 7.79
C SER A 1118 13.83 93.51 8.48
N THR A 1119 13.55 94.47 9.36
CA THR A 1119 12.22 94.60 10.00
C THR A 1119 11.09 94.78 8.99
N GLY A 1120 11.39 95.22 7.77
CA GLY A 1120 10.42 95.34 6.68
C GLY A 1120 10.13 94.02 5.97
N ASP A 1121 10.75 92.91 6.32
CA ASP A 1121 10.48 91.58 5.77
C ASP A 1121 9.54 90.75 6.69
N PHE A 1122 9.05 91.36 7.79
CA PHE A 1122 8.21 90.73 8.80
C PHE A 1122 6.89 91.48 9.03
N VAL A 1123 5.92 90.76 9.60
CA VAL A 1123 4.80 91.32 10.37
C VAL A 1123 5.07 90.94 11.83
N LEU A 1124 5.28 91.93 12.71
CA LEU A 1124 5.77 91.76 14.09
C LEU A 1124 4.86 92.44 15.11
#